data_AF-A0A517RKC7-F1
#
_entry.id   AF-A0A517RKC7-F1
#
_cell.length_a   1.000
_cell.length_b   1.000
_cell.length_c   1.000
_cell.angle_alpha   90.00
_cell.angle_beta   90.00
_cell.angle_gamma   90.00
#
_symmetry.space_group_name_H-M   'P 1'
#
loop_
_entity.id
_entity.type
_entity.pdbx_description
1 polymer ?
#
loop_
_entity_poly.entity_id
_entity_poly.type
_entity_poly.pdbx_seq_one_letter_code
_entity_poly.pdbx_strand_id
1 'polypeptide(L)'
;MKLRPRWPLALFLLIFLLLGSRLIWTLRVSAESWRLFGDQWINQIDSLVKWEPSLSEQPPAEQAAFWVQQANKIEAVKHDPQVALGAAWMLDSPRRLYLLRHYNTGLNDDKLTDLRLIWIEWDRETVEAMEDDFELRAGKACLEQSERATRLDPKNKHLWRNRALLLFQMYDREGESFQLIPRSKNWLAVLDECGRHDPENALYDYLAAVYLWSVSSQNDPKRGFEILDHLKFQQGQQRLRAGLQKPFLKMGFTGEAATFAFLSHTSFPLNQQNGMAESRNSNIREQFILANLLGFLRSEYVSDIRNKQLSSAATRARSLLRISDQISTEDAYHYITELKSMFRLNGLADLLKLQNIDAGIMNEAEFKTISEQYDQALLEEQITLEAQERITKPQKISANDSLSFFQTALLTATSLNIVLITLFCAIVAMLLSWICSRNSDSKLTSTGFWQPAVCWCLGTLFSLGLWGFFAAEIVPFHFQYWPLLGCIWAGFLVCVFGALYFIRVAFSVPWSQLLSVGFITTVLVLIVSENPIMNRLSDYWLKSPPAIFILAIVILVLGVPSLRNAQKFFRGENQNSRVLTVLISALILILAIFTVPFGLNLASDSQNLYQFRDYFFPVTWRDILGVQATVGIPENHFDLDNSPLTRAWLVWYWEAGELFTVLISVTILLTWYLKRQSKLLTGGLTELLQTRLRIELRNAGRLIAKSCVLVALLFSLIYLAVIPPFLMSSGKQLHKNYRHLTDPHFANESIESLYAEMKADSALQDQLRKQASEDRQRVMERFKQNSDEYD
;
A
#
# COMPACT_ATOMS: atom_id res chain seq x y z
N MET A 1 2.10 51.85 33.55
CA MET A 1 1.96 50.67 32.67
C MET A 1 1.69 49.44 33.53
N LYS A 2 0.45 48.94 33.58
CA LYS A 2 0.15 47.66 34.27
C LYS A 2 0.61 46.52 33.37
N LEU A 3 1.70 45.86 33.71
CA LEU A 3 2.08 44.55 33.15
C LEU A 3 0.95 43.57 33.49
N ARG A 4 -0.05 43.44 32.60
CA ARG A 4 -0.96 42.30 32.66
C ARG A 4 -0.10 41.06 32.49
N PRO A 5 -0.09 40.15 33.47
CA PRO A 5 0.88 39.10 33.45
C PRO A 5 0.51 38.13 32.32
N ARG A 6 1.44 37.95 31.38
CA ARG A 6 1.29 37.07 30.21
C ARG A 6 1.46 35.60 30.62
N TRP A 7 0.92 35.19 31.77
CA TRP A 7 0.98 33.81 32.28
C TRP A 7 0.54 32.76 31.25
N PRO A 8 -0.50 32.99 30.42
CA PRO A 8 -0.89 32.01 29.41
C PRO A 8 0.18 31.80 28.33
N LEU A 9 0.87 32.88 27.93
CA LEU A 9 1.97 32.81 26.96
C LEU A 9 3.20 32.16 27.58
N ALA A 10 3.52 32.50 28.84
CA ALA A 10 4.62 31.89 29.57
C ALA A 10 4.41 30.39 29.78
N LEU A 11 3.19 29.98 30.13
CA LEU A 11 2.79 28.57 30.26
C LEU A 11 2.89 27.86 28.91
N PHE A 12 2.40 28.47 27.83
CA PHE A 12 2.49 27.91 26.48
C PHE A 12 3.95 27.71 26.05
N LEU A 13 4.82 28.70 26.27
CA LEU A 13 6.25 28.61 25.96
C LEU A 13 6.95 27.56 26.84
N LEU A 14 6.57 27.45 28.11
CA LEU A 14 7.09 26.41 29.01
C LEU A 14 6.71 25.00 28.52
N ILE A 15 5.45 24.78 28.13
CA ILE A 15 5.00 23.50 27.55
C ILE A 15 5.79 23.20 26.28
N PHE A 16 5.95 24.19 25.39
CA PHE A 16 6.73 24.02 24.16
C PHE A 16 8.20 23.65 24.45
N LEU A 17 8.81 24.31 25.44
CA LEU A 17 10.18 24.02 25.87
C LEU A 17 10.30 22.62 26.50
N LEU A 18 9.34 22.22 27.34
CA LEU A 18 9.29 20.88 27.92
C LEU A 18 9.14 19.80 26.84
N LEU A 19 8.19 19.94 25.91
CA LEU A 19 8.00 18.98 24.82
C LEU A 19 9.18 18.97 23.85
N GLY A 20 9.74 20.13 23.51
CA GLY A 20 10.95 20.24 22.71
C GLY A 20 12.16 19.57 23.39
N SER A 21 12.32 19.75 24.70
CA SER A 21 13.38 19.07 25.47
C SER A 21 13.19 17.56 25.50
N ARG A 22 11.94 17.08 25.59
CA ARG A 22 11.61 15.65 25.50
C ARG A 22 11.95 15.08 24.12
N LEU A 23 11.64 15.80 23.05
CA LEU A 23 12.03 15.40 21.70
C LEU A 23 13.56 15.32 21.58
N ILE A 24 14.30 16.37 21.99
CA ILE A 24 15.77 16.37 21.97
C ILE A 24 16.34 15.20 22.77
N TRP A 25 15.76 14.89 23.94
CA TRP A 25 16.14 13.74 24.73
C TRP A 25 15.93 12.43 23.98
N THR A 26 14.75 12.20 23.40
CA THR A 26 14.45 11.01 22.60
C THR A 26 15.39 10.86 21.41
N LEU A 27 15.66 11.95 20.69
CA LEU A 27 16.61 11.95 19.58
C LEU A 27 18.04 11.62 20.04
N ARG A 28 18.45 12.07 21.23
CA ARG A 28 19.79 11.79 21.78
C ARG A 28 19.99 10.33 22.19
N VAL A 29 18.92 9.63 22.57
CA VAL A 29 18.99 8.24 23.07
C VAL A 29 19.27 7.22 21.95
N SER A 30 18.97 7.56 20.68
CA SER A 30 19.23 6.68 19.53
C SER A 30 19.64 7.47 18.28
N ALA A 31 20.78 7.10 17.69
CA ALA A 31 21.22 7.63 16.40
C ALA A 31 20.20 7.34 15.27
N GLU A 32 19.45 6.24 15.39
CA GLU A 32 18.40 5.86 14.44
C GLU A 32 17.18 6.79 14.58
N SER A 33 16.87 7.28 15.78
CA SER A 33 15.78 8.25 15.98
C SER A 33 16.06 9.60 15.31
N TRP A 34 17.33 10.05 15.28
CA TRP A 34 17.73 11.22 14.50
C TRP A 34 17.53 11.01 12.99
N ARG A 35 17.95 9.84 12.49
CA ARG A 35 17.82 9.49 11.08
C ARG A 35 16.35 9.41 10.67
N LEU A 36 15.53 8.66 11.42
CA LEU A 36 14.09 8.56 11.19
C LEU A 36 13.39 9.91 11.22
N PHE A 37 13.69 10.76 12.21
CA PHE A 37 13.11 12.09 12.30
C PHE A 37 13.51 12.97 11.10
N GLY A 38 14.78 12.93 10.70
CA GLY A 38 15.28 13.66 9.53
C GLY A 38 14.63 13.19 8.23
N ASP A 39 14.60 11.88 8.00
CA ASP A 39 14.01 11.26 6.81
C ASP A 39 12.51 11.60 6.70
N GLN A 40 11.79 11.64 7.82
CA GLN A 40 10.37 12.06 7.84
C GLN A 40 10.17 13.49 7.36
N TRP A 41 10.96 14.44 7.88
CA TRP A 41 10.85 15.84 7.48
C TRP A 41 11.31 16.07 6.05
N ILE A 42 12.41 15.44 5.63
CA ILE A 42 12.93 15.56 4.26
C ILE A 42 11.90 15.03 3.26
N ASN A 43 11.35 13.83 3.49
CA ASN A 43 10.38 13.23 2.58
C ASN A 43 9.06 14.02 2.54
N GLN A 44 8.61 14.59 3.66
CA GLN A 44 7.40 15.43 3.71
C GLN A 44 7.60 16.78 3.00
N ILE A 45 8.80 17.35 3.08
CA ILE A 45 9.13 18.58 2.34
C ILE A 45 9.27 18.25 0.85
N ASP A 46 9.97 17.16 0.52
CA ASP A 46 10.15 16.72 -0.86
C ASP A 46 8.79 16.39 -1.50
N SER A 47 7.83 15.79 -0.81
CA SER A 47 6.48 15.55 -1.36
C SER A 47 5.69 16.83 -1.65
N LEU A 48 6.02 17.95 -0.99
CA LEU A 48 5.40 19.25 -1.25
C LEU A 48 6.06 20.00 -2.43
N VAL A 49 7.28 19.61 -2.80
CA VAL A 49 8.14 20.35 -3.75
C VAL A 49 8.42 19.57 -5.03
N LYS A 50 8.63 18.26 -4.92
CA LYS A 50 8.91 17.31 -5.99
C LYS A 50 7.66 16.48 -6.24
N TRP A 51 7.15 16.57 -7.46
CA TRP A 51 5.93 15.89 -7.91
C TRP A 51 6.22 14.51 -8.52
N GLU A 52 7.44 13.99 -8.33
CA GLU A 52 7.84 12.71 -8.87
C GLU A 52 7.41 11.58 -7.93
N PRO A 53 6.71 10.54 -8.43
CA PRO A 53 6.30 9.40 -7.62
C PRO A 53 7.52 8.68 -7.08
N SER A 54 7.36 8.03 -5.92
CA SER A 54 8.43 7.20 -5.37
C SER A 54 8.81 6.09 -6.35
N LEU A 55 10.05 5.59 -6.27
CA LEU A 55 10.50 4.55 -7.21
C LEU A 55 9.57 3.32 -7.21
N SER A 56 9.01 2.94 -6.05
CA SER A 56 8.08 1.79 -5.94
C SER A 56 6.76 1.98 -6.68
N GLU A 57 6.43 3.23 -7.01
CA GLU A 57 5.19 3.71 -7.63
C GLU A 57 5.39 4.15 -9.08
N GLN A 58 6.62 4.04 -9.59
CA GLN A 58 6.92 4.26 -10.99
C GLN A 58 6.54 3.01 -11.80
N PRO A 59 6.24 3.15 -13.11
CA PRO A 59 6.05 2.02 -14.01
C PRO A 59 7.22 1.02 -13.93
N PRO A 60 6.98 -0.29 -14.07
CA PRO A 60 8.03 -1.30 -14.02
C PRO A 60 9.20 -1.02 -14.97
N ALA A 61 8.93 -0.45 -16.14
CA ALA A 61 9.92 0.05 -17.07
C ALA A 61 10.96 1.00 -16.46
N GLU A 62 10.47 1.99 -15.69
CA GLU A 62 11.28 3.03 -15.05
C GLU A 62 12.03 2.45 -13.85
N GLN A 63 11.37 1.57 -13.08
CA GLN A 63 12.02 0.83 -12.00
C GLN A 63 13.21 0.00 -12.52
N ALA A 64 13.01 -0.74 -13.61
CA ALA A 64 14.06 -1.52 -14.26
C ALA A 64 15.22 -0.61 -14.70
N ALA A 65 14.92 0.49 -15.40
CA ALA A 65 15.94 1.44 -15.86
C ALA A 65 16.76 2.01 -14.70
N PHE A 66 16.09 2.42 -13.61
CA PHE A 66 16.75 2.90 -12.40
C PHE A 66 17.66 1.85 -11.78
N TRP A 67 17.17 0.62 -11.57
CA TRP A 67 17.96 -0.43 -10.91
C TRP A 67 19.14 -0.88 -11.76
N VAL A 68 18.98 -0.96 -13.09
CA VAL A 68 20.09 -1.24 -14.02
C VAL A 68 21.14 -0.14 -13.92
N GLN A 69 20.73 1.12 -13.84
CA GLN A 69 21.64 2.24 -13.66
C GLN A 69 22.38 2.17 -12.32
N GLN A 70 21.69 1.88 -11.21
CA GLN A 70 22.33 1.74 -9.90
C GLN A 70 23.33 0.58 -9.86
N ALA A 71 22.95 -0.58 -10.41
CA ALA A 71 23.84 -1.75 -10.51
C ALA A 71 25.13 -1.43 -11.29
N ASN A 72 25.06 -0.57 -12.31
CA ASN A 72 26.23 -0.13 -13.07
C ASN A 72 27.06 0.96 -12.36
N LYS A 73 26.41 1.83 -11.58
CA LYS A 73 27.05 2.97 -10.90
C LYS A 73 27.75 2.58 -9.60
N ILE A 74 27.19 1.64 -8.84
CA ILE A 74 27.72 1.25 -7.54
C ILE A 74 28.99 0.42 -7.74
N GLU A 75 30.15 0.97 -7.39
CA GLU A 75 31.44 0.32 -7.60
C GLU A 75 31.58 -1.00 -6.83
N ALA A 76 30.96 -1.11 -5.65
CA ALA A 76 30.99 -2.31 -4.83
C ALA A 76 30.40 -3.54 -5.56
N VAL A 77 29.46 -3.35 -6.49
CA VAL A 77 28.91 -4.43 -7.34
C VAL A 77 29.99 -5.14 -8.15
N LYS A 78 31.12 -4.49 -8.43
CA LYS A 78 32.22 -5.07 -9.23
C LYS A 78 33.16 -5.94 -8.42
N HIS A 79 33.20 -5.79 -7.09
CA HIS A 79 34.24 -6.40 -6.24
C HIS A 79 33.68 -7.19 -5.05
N ASP A 80 32.45 -6.91 -4.63
CA ASP A 80 31.78 -7.58 -3.52
C ASP A 80 30.69 -8.55 -4.05
N PRO A 81 30.84 -9.87 -3.83
CA PRO A 81 29.88 -10.86 -4.32
C PRO A 81 28.48 -10.70 -3.71
N GLN A 82 28.37 -10.24 -2.45
CA GLN A 82 27.06 -10.05 -1.79
C GLN A 82 26.33 -8.84 -2.37
N VAL A 83 27.06 -7.76 -2.64
CA VAL A 83 26.50 -6.55 -3.29
C VAL A 83 26.08 -6.86 -4.73
N ALA A 84 26.86 -7.65 -5.47
CA ALA A 84 26.49 -8.11 -6.81
C ALA A 84 25.22 -8.99 -6.78
N LEU A 85 25.14 -9.92 -5.83
CA LEU A 85 23.95 -10.75 -5.65
C LEU A 85 22.72 -9.89 -5.28
N GLY A 86 22.88 -8.90 -4.41
CA GLY A 86 21.80 -7.97 -4.04
C GLY A 86 21.29 -7.15 -5.22
N ALA A 87 22.19 -6.70 -6.10
CA ALA A 87 21.82 -6.04 -7.34
C ALA A 87 20.99 -6.97 -8.25
N ALA A 88 21.37 -8.25 -8.34
CA ALA A 88 20.63 -9.24 -9.12
C ALA A 88 19.20 -9.43 -8.58
N TRP A 89 19.03 -9.53 -7.26
CA TRP A 89 17.72 -9.64 -6.62
C TRP A 89 16.84 -8.40 -6.81
N MET A 90 17.42 -7.20 -6.83
CA MET A 90 16.66 -5.98 -7.13
C MET A 90 16.17 -5.92 -8.59
N LEU A 91 16.90 -6.58 -9.50
CA LEU A 91 16.59 -6.69 -10.93
C LEU A 91 15.71 -7.91 -11.26
N ASP A 92 15.28 -8.69 -10.26
CA ASP A 92 14.53 -9.93 -10.47
C ASP A 92 13.06 -9.70 -10.84
N SER A 93 12.42 -8.70 -10.24
CA SER A 93 11.00 -8.41 -10.45
C SER A 93 10.68 -6.96 -10.08
N PRO A 94 9.63 -6.35 -10.66
CA PRO A 94 9.20 -5.04 -10.21
C PRO A 94 8.73 -5.08 -8.75
N ARG A 95 8.66 -3.91 -8.10
CA ARG A 95 7.92 -3.84 -6.84
C ARG A 95 6.43 -3.91 -7.13
N ARG A 96 5.73 -4.78 -6.40
CA ARG A 96 4.30 -5.04 -6.59
C ARG A 96 3.44 -3.79 -6.44
N LEU A 97 3.85 -2.81 -5.64
CA LEU A 97 3.03 -1.65 -5.27
C LEU A 97 2.44 -0.89 -6.47
N TYR A 98 3.19 -0.75 -7.58
CA TYR A 98 2.65 -0.19 -8.82
C TYR A 98 1.62 -1.12 -9.49
N LEU A 99 1.90 -2.41 -9.57
CA LEU A 99 1.00 -3.41 -10.16
C LEU A 99 -0.36 -3.46 -9.44
N LEU A 100 -0.35 -3.18 -8.12
CA LEU A 100 -1.59 -3.11 -7.32
C LEU A 100 -2.53 -1.98 -7.77
N ARG A 101 -2.08 -0.98 -8.55
CA ARG A 101 -2.96 0.06 -9.12
C ARG A 101 -3.85 -0.46 -10.26
N HIS A 102 -3.51 -1.62 -10.82
CA HIS A 102 -4.27 -2.26 -11.90
C HIS A 102 -5.23 -3.35 -11.37
N TYR A 103 -5.56 -3.27 -10.07
CA TYR A 103 -6.62 -4.08 -9.48
C TYR A 103 -8.00 -3.56 -9.84
N ASN A 104 -8.81 -4.38 -10.52
CA ASN A 104 -10.24 -4.15 -10.63
C ASN A 104 -10.90 -4.64 -9.35
N THR A 105 -11.23 -3.71 -8.45
CA THR A 105 -12.23 -3.98 -7.42
C THR A 105 -13.59 -4.01 -8.09
N GLY A 106 -14.01 -5.21 -8.51
CA GLY A 106 -15.39 -5.49 -8.92
C GLY A 106 -16.35 -5.33 -7.74
N LEU A 107 -16.60 -4.08 -7.32
CA LEU A 107 -17.55 -3.70 -6.26
C LEU A 107 -19.01 -3.67 -6.76
N ASN A 108 -19.32 -4.41 -7.83
CA ASN A 108 -20.68 -4.46 -8.40
C ASN A 108 -21.53 -5.61 -7.86
N ASP A 109 -21.05 -6.41 -6.89
CA ASP A 109 -21.83 -7.52 -6.34
C ASP A 109 -22.33 -7.23 -4.92
N ASP A 110 -23.65 -7.17 -4.76
CA ASP A 110 -24.46 -6.94 -3.53
C ASP A 110 -24.26 -8.03 -2.43
N LYS A 111 -23.20 -8.84 -2.50
CA LYS A 111 -22.91 -9.96 -1.58
C LYS A 111 -21.68 -9.67 -0.72
N LEU A 112 -21.72 -8.56 0.02
CA LEU A 112 -20.66 -8.13 0.95
C LEU A 112 -20.80 -8.74 2.37
N THR A 113 -21.29 -9.97 2.49
CA THR A 113 -21.48 -10.62 3.81
C THR A 113 -20.47 -11.72 4.16
N ASP A 114 -19.62 -12.17 3.24
CA ASP A 114 -18.57 -13.16 3.54
C ASP A 114 -17.18 -12.66 3.12
N LEU A 115 -16.60 -11.80 3.97
CA LEU A 115 -15.24 -11.24 3.86
C LEU A 115 -14.14 -12.29 4.13
N ARG A 116 -13.95 -13.29 3.25
CA ARG A 116 -12.74 -14.14 3.31
C ARG A 116 -12.02 -14.49 2.02
N LEU A 117 -12.59 -14.31 0.84
CA LEU A 117 -11.87 -14.54 -0.42
C LEU A 117 -12.40 -13.59 -1.49
N ILE A 118 -11.97 -12.33 -1.44
CA ILE A 118 -12.14 -11.46 -2.62
C ILE A 118 -11.19 -12.03 -3.67
N TRP A 119 -11.74 -12.73 -4.66
CA TRP A 119 -11.01 -13.04 -5.89
C TRP A 119 -10.83 -11.71 -6.60
N ILE A 120 -9.67 -11.10 -6.40
CA ILE A 120 -9.32 -9.82 -7.01
C ILE A 120 -9.18 -10.06 -8.52
N GLU A 121 -10.02 -9.43 -9.33
CA GLU A 121 -9.87 -9.46 -10.78
C GLU A 121 -8.77 -8.45 -11.18
N TRP A 122 -7.74 -8.93 -11.86
CA TRP A 122 -6.64 -8.11 -12.35
C TRP A 122 -7.01 -7.54 -13.74
N ASP A 123 -6.58 -6.33 -14.07
CA ASP A 123 -6.39 -5.95 -15.48
C ASP A 123 -5.16 -6.70 -16.02
N ARG A 124 -5.39 -7.98 -16.32
CA ARG A 124 -4.35 -9.00 -16.54
C ARG A 124 -3.45 -8.63 -17.69
N GLU A 125 -4.00 -8.28 -18.85
CA GLU A 125 -3.20 -7.93 -20.05
C GLU A 125 -2.25 -6.77 -19.76
N THR A 126 -2.70 -5.78 -18.99
CA THR A 126 -1.87 -4.63 -18.62
C THR A 126 -0.76 -5.03 -17.65
N VAL A 127 -1.06 -5.81 -16.62
CA VAL A 127 -0.05 -6.26 -15.65
C VAL A 127 0.97 -7.19 -16.30
N GLU A 128 0.52 -8.11 -17.14
CA GLU A 128 1.37 -9.03 -17.91
C GLU A 128 2.33 -8.25 -18.81
N ALA A 129 1.82 -7.28 -19.59
CA ALA A 129 2.65 -6.44 -20.45
C ALA A 129 3.68 -5.60 -19.66
N MET A 130 3.33 -5.20 -18.43
CA MET A 130 4.22 -4.43 -17.56
C MET A 130 5.33 -5.28 -16.94
N GLU A 131 5.03 -6.50 -16.52
CA GLU A 131 6.05 -7.46 -16.07
C GLU A 131 6.98 -7.85 -17.22
N ASP A 132 6.44 -8.04 -18.43
CA ASP A 132 7.22 -8.30 -19.63
C ASP A 132 8.16 -7.14 -19.99
N ASP A 133 7.72 -5.88 -19.90
CA ASP A 133 8.59 -4.72 -20.16
C ASP A 133 9.67 -4.56 -19.09
N PHE A 134 9.38 -4.91 -17.82
CA PHE A 134 10.41 -4.99 -16.78
C PHE A 134 11.46 -6.04 -17.12
N GLU A 135 11.04 -7.27 -17.44
CA GLU A 135 11.93 -8.38 -17.75
C GLU A 135 12.78 -8.08 -19.00
N LEU A 136 12.18 -7.48 -20.03
CA LEU A 136 12.89 -7.05 -21.24
C LEU A 136 14.07 -6.11 -20.93
N ARG A 137 13.93 -5.25 -19.92
CA ARG A 137 14.93 -4.23 -19.55
C ARG A 137 15.91 -4.72 -18.49
N ALA A 138 15.44 -5.48 -17.50
CA ALA A 138 16.22 -5.88 -16.32
C ALA A 138 16.79 -7.30 -16.41
N GLY A 139 16.13 -8.22 -17.13
CA GLY A 139 16.43 -9.65 -17.10
C GLY A 139 17.87 -9.99 -17.45
N LYS A 140 18.43 -9.36 -18.49
CA LYS A 140 19.84 -9.52 -18.87
C LYS A 140 20.78 -9.05 -17.76
N ALA A 141 20.52 -7.88 -17.18
CA ALA A 141 21.34 -7.33 -16.11
C ALA A 141 21.26 -8.19 -14.84
N CYS A 142 20.08 -8.76 -14.53
CA CYS A 142 19.90 -9.72 -13.45
C CYS A 142 20.82 -10.96 -13.62
N LEU A 143 20.82 -11.55 -14.82
CA LEU A 143 21.72 -12.68 -15.13
C LEU A 143 23.20 -12.28 -15.06
N GLU A 144 23.57 -11.11 -15.56
CA GLU A 144 24.96 -10.62 -15.50
C GLU A 144 25.44 -10.41 -14.06
N GLN A 145 24.61 -9.83 -13.18
CA GLN A 145 25.00 -9.61 -11.78
C GLN A 145 25.04 -10.92 -10.97
N SER A 146 24.11 -11.85 -11.19
CA SER A 146 24.15 -13.16 -10.52
C SER A 146 25.34 -14.00 -10.98
N GLU A 147 25.69 -13.97 -12.27
CA GLU A 147 26.92 -14.58 -12.77
C GLU A 147 28.17 -13.92 -12.15
N ARG A 148 28.20 -12.58 -12.10
CA ARG A 148 29.30 -11.83 -11.48
C ARG A 148 29.52 -12.23 -10.02
N ALA A 149 28.45 -12.33 -9.24
CA ALA A 149 28.54 -12.79 -7.85
C ALA A 149 29.25 -14.15 -7.74
N THR A 150 28.84 -15.13 -8.56
CA THR A 150 29.49 -16.46 -8.58
C THR A 150 30.93 -16.45 -9.10
N ARG A 151 31.32 -15.49 -9.95
CA ARG A 151 32.71 -15.34 -10.40
C ARG A 151 33.61 -14.69 -9.34
N LEU A 152 33.07 -13.76 -8.56
CA LEU A 152 33.80 -13.09 -7.48
C LEU A 152 34.11 -14.04 -6.32
N ASP A 153 33.19 -14.96 -6.02
CA ASP A 153 33.42 -16.00 -5.01
C ASP A 153 32.88 -17.37 -5.46
N PRO A 154 33.63 -18.12 -6.30
CA PRO A 154 33.16 -19.37 -6.89
C PRO A 154 33.10 -20.53 -5.88
N LYS A 155 33.68 -20.39 -4.68
CA LYS A 155 33.61 -21.41 -3.63
C LYS A 155 32.32 -21.30 -2.82
N ASN A 156 31.64 -20.16 -2.88
CA ASN A 156 30.45 -19.93 -2.12
C ASN A 156 29.22 -20.56 -2.79
N LYS A 157 28.86 -21.75 -2.31
CA LYS A 157 27.69 -22.53 -2.78
C LYS A 157 26.38 -21.74 -2.74
N HIS A 158 26.24 -20.79 -1.80
CA HIS A 158 25.04 -19.96 -1.68
C HIS A 158 24.82 -19.08 -2.92
N LEU A 159 25.89 -18.53 -3.49
CA LEU A 159 25.80 -17.72 -4.70
C LEU A 159 25.34 -18.54 -5.90
N TRP A 160 25.80 -19.80 -6.00
CA TRP A 160 25.38 -20.73 -7.06
C TRP A 160 23.91 -21.12 -6.97
N ARG A 161 23.41 -21.34 -5.75
CA ARG A 161 21.97 -21.59 -5.50
C ARG A 161 21.13 -20.40 -5.93
N ASN A 162 21.54 -19.18 -5.56
CA ASN A 162 20.85 -17.96 -5.97
C ASN A 162 20.92 -17.71 -7.49
N ARG A 163 22.06 -17.99 -8.14
CA ARG A 163 22.17 -17.92 -9.61
C ARG A 163 21.21 -18.88 -10.30
N ALA A 164 20.99 -20.07 -9.74
CA ALA A 164 19.99 -21.02 -10.25
C ALA A 164 18.55 -20.53 -10.04
N LEU A 165 18.24 -19.92 -8.89
CA LEU A 165 16.91 -19.35 -8.62
C LEU A 165 16.60 -18.16 -9.56
N LEU A 166 17.55 -17.22 -9.69
CA LEU A 166 17.43 -16.02 -10.53
C LEU A 166 17.51 -16.32 -12.03
N LEU A 167 17.83 -17.55 -12.42
CA LEU A 167 17.76 -17.99 -13.82
C LEU A 167 16.33 -18.02 -14.35
N PHE A 168 15.35 -18.17 -13.46
CA PHE A 168 13.93 -18.22 -13.80
C PHE A 168 13.23 -16.97 -13.30
N GLN A 169 12.46 -16.33 -14.17
CA GLN A 169 11.42 -15.41 -13.76
C GLN A 169 10.28 -16.23 -13.13
N MET A 170 9.79 -15.78 -11.98
CA MET A 170 8.51 -16.25 -11.46
C MET A 170 7.42 -15.33 -11.97
N TYR A 171 6.48 -15.90 -12.71
CA TYR A 171 5.40 -15.17 -13.34
C TYR A 171 4.06 -15.64 -12.78
N ASP A 172 3.15 -14.72 -12.48
CA ASP A 172 1.79 -15.05 -12.08
C ASP A 172 0.90 -15.04 -13.34
N ARG A 173 0.54 -16.22 -13.85
CA ARG A 173 -0.26 -16.35 -15.07
C ARG A 173 -1.65 -16.86 -14.74
N GLU A 174 -2.67 -16.15 -15.22
CA GLU A 174 -4.04 -16.67 -15.36
C GLU A 174 -4.80 -17.12 -14.09
N GLY A 175 -4.42 -16.72 -12.87
CA GLY A 175 -5.11 -17.22 -11.67
C GLY A 175 -4.94 -18.74 -11.47
N GLU A 176 -3.99 -19.33 -12.18
CA GLU A 176 -3.37 -20.61 -11.87
C GLU A 176 -2.09 -20.36 -11.06
N SER A 177 -1.50 -21.43 -10.52
CA SER A 177 -0.21 -21.37 -9.83
C SER A 177 0.86 -20.65 -10.65
N PHE A 178 1.79 -19.93 -10.01
CA PHE A 178 2.91 -19.26 -10.69
C PHE A 178 3.61 -20.17 -11.72
N GLN A 179 4.32 -19.59 -12.69
CA GLN A 179 5.11 -20.33 -13.67
C GLN A 179 6.58 -19.91 -13.60
N LEU A 180 7.47 -20.86 -13.89
CA LEU A 180 8.89 -20.59 -14.09
C LEU A 180 9.17 -20.35 -15.56
N ILE A 181 9.67 -19.16 -15.89
CA ILE A 181 10.08 -18.80 -17.24
C ILE A 181 11.60 -18.64 -17.27
N PRO A 182 12.36 -19.48 -18.00
CA PRO A 182 13.81 -19.34 -18.05
C PRO A 182 14.21 -18.07 -18.80
N ARG A 183 15.07 -17.25 -18.18
CA ARG A 183 15.59 -16.01 -18.77
C ARG A 183 16.63 -16.22 -19.87
N SER A 184 17.16 -17.44 -19.98
CA SER A 184 18.18 -17.81 -20.95
C SER A 184 17.76 -19.06 -21.72
N LYS A 185 18.02 -19.06 -23.04
CA LYS A 185 17.86 -20.27 -23.87
C LYS A 185 18.78 -21.41 -23.43
N ASN A 186 19.90 -21.08 -22.78
CA ASN A 186 20.87 -22.05 -22.26
C ASN A 186 20.64 -22.38 -20.78
N TRP A 187 19.41 -22.22 -20.27
CA TRP A 187 19.09 -22.39 -18.86
C TRP A 187 19.57 -23.73 -18.30
N LEU A 188 19.42 -24.83 -19.05
CA LEU A 188 19.83 -26.16 -18.58
C LEU A 188 21.34 -26.24 -18.36
N ALA A 189 22.14 -25.66 -19.25
CA ALA A 189 23.59 -25.63 -19.13
C ALA A 189 24.05 -24.79 -17.93
N VAL A 190 23.34 -23.69 -17.63
CA VAL A 190 23.60 -22.85 -16.46
C VAL A 190 23.24 -23.62 -15.17
N LEU A 191 22.12 -24.33 -15.13
CA LEU A 191 21.79 -25.19 -13.98
C LEU A 191 22.81 -26.31 -13.78
N ASP A 192 23.24 -26.95 -14.85
CA ASP A 192 24.27 -28.00 -14.78
C ASP A 192 25.64 -27.43 -14.35
N GLU A 193 25.96 -26.18 -14.70
CA GLU A 193 27.10 -25.45 -14.15
C GLU A 193 26.96 -25.24 -12.64
N CYS A 194 25.84 -24.70 -12.17
CA CYS A 194 25.60 -24.52 -10.74
C CYS A 194 25.68 -25.85 -9.98
N GLY A 195 25.13 -26.93 -10.54
CA GLY A 195 25.21 -28.28 -9.99
C GLY A 195 26.64 -28.82 -9.91
N ARG A 196 27.54 -28.44 -10.82
CA ARG A 196 28.97 -28.81 -10.70
C ARG A 196 29.67 -28.15 -9.51
N HIS A 197 29.25 -26.93 -9.14
CA HIS A 197 29.81 -26.19 -8.01
C HIS A 197 29.15 -26.54 -6.66
N ASP A 198 27.97 -27.14 -6.67
CA ASP A 198 27.26 -27.64 -5.48
C ASP A 198 26.63 -29.03 -5.75
N PRO A 199 27.44 -30.07 -5.98
CA PRO A 199 27.01 -31.35 -6.57
C PRO A 199 26.13 -32.23 -5.69
N GLU A 200 26.07 -31.92 -4.39
CA GLU A 200 25.31 -32.66 -3.39
C GLU A 200 23.89 -32.09 -3.19
N ASN A 201 23.57 -30.95 -3.81
CA ASN A 201 22.30 -30.28 -3.62
C ASN A 201 21.30 -30.67 -4.72
N ALA A 202 20.11 -31.12 -4.32
CA ALA A 202 19.03 -31.51 -5.22
C ALA A 202 18.36 -30.33 -5.96
N LEU A 203 18.60 -29.09 -5.51
CA LEU A 203 17.95 -27.88 -6.02
C LEU A 203 17.92 -27.79 -7.55
N TYR A 204 19.07 -27.97 -8.19
CA TYR A 204 19.23 -27.75 -9.64
C TYR A 204 18.42 -28.76 -10.45
N ASP A 205 18.39 -30.01 -10.01
CA ASP A 205 17.62 -31.07 -10.62
C ASP A 205 16.11 -30.86 -10.42
N TYR A 206 15.70 -30.39 -9.23
CA TYR A 206 14.30 -30.09 -8.95
C TYR A 206 13.77 -28.85 -9.69
N LEU A 207 14.57 -27.79 -9.83
CA LEU A 207 14.22 -26.65 -10.68
C LEU A 207 13.99 -27.07 -12.14
N ALA A 208 14.89 -27.91 -12.68
CA ALA A 208 14.73 -28.43 -14.02
C ALA A 208 13.49 -29.32 -14.15
N ALA A 209 13.22 -30.19 -13.17
CA ALA A 209 12.04 -31.06 -13.16
C ALA A 209 10.74 -30.25 -13.15
N VAL A 210 10.61 -29.27 -12.24
CA VAL A 210 9.42 -28.41 -12.11
C VAL A 210 9.16 -27.64 -13.41
N TYR A 211 10.17 -27.01 -13.99
CA TYR A 211 10.01 -26.30 -15.25
C TYR A 211 9.61 -27.24 -16.40
N LEU A 212 10.28 -28.40 -16.53
CA LEU A 212 9.98 -29.34 -17.61
C LEU A 212 8.55 -29.88 -17.50
N TRP A 213 8.05 -30.15 -16.29
CA TRP A 213 6.67 -30.56 -16.07
C TRP A 213 5.67 -29.44 -16.34
N SER A 214 5.93 -28.21 -15.92
CA SER A 214 5.02 -27.09 -16.13
C SER A 214 4.79 -26.80 -17.62
N VAL A 215 5.76 -27.08 -18.49
CA VAL A 215 5.63 -26.89 -19.96
C VAL A 215 5.26 -28.17 -20.72
N SER A 216 5.12 -29.31 -20.04
CA SER A 216 4.84 -30.60 -20.68
C SER A 216 3.58 -31.29 -20.17
N SER A 217 2.88 -30.70 -19.20
CA SER A 217 1.67 -31.26 -18.63
C SER A 217 0.71 -30.15 -18.19
N GLN A 218 -0.56 -30.51 -18.10
CA GLN A 218 -1.62 -29.65 -17.57
C GLN A 218 -2.48 -30.45 -16.60
N ASN A 219 -3.07 -29.78 -15.61
CA ASN A 219 -3.97 -30.41 -14.66
C ASN A 219 -5.39 -29.89 -14.91
N ASP A 220 -6.19 -30.67 -15.64
CA ASP A 220 -7.59 -30.31 -15.91
C ASP A 220 -8.46 -30.79 -14.72
N PRO A 221 -9.21 -29.90 -14.03
CA PRO A 221 -10.07 -30.29 -12.91
C PRO A 221 -11.10 -31.38 -13.25
N LYS A 222 -11.50 -31.50 -14.52
CA LYS A 222 -12.49 -32.47 -15.03
C LYS A 222 -11.84 -33.72 -15.61
N ARG A 223 -10.69 -33.59 -16.28
CA ARG A 223 -10.02 -34.71 -16.98
C ARG A 223 -8.85 -35.31 -16.20
N GLY A 224 -8.41 -34.65 -15.14
CA GLY A 224 -7.23 -35.01 -14.37
C GLY A 224 -5.93 -34.58 -15.04
N PHE A 225 -4.83 -35.18 -14.60
CA PHE A 225 -3.49 -34.89 -15.06
C PHE A 225 -3.25 -35.39 -16.49
N GLU A 226 -2.92 -34.48 -17.42
CA GLU A 226 -2.65 -34.79 -18.82
C GLU A 226 -1.21 -34.41 -19.20
N ILE A 227 -0.53 -35.31 -19.91
CA ILE A 227 0.82 -35.09 -20.44
C ILE A 227 0.70 -34.63 -21.89
N LEU A 228 1.15 -33.40 -22.17
CA LEU A 228 1.11 -32.75 -23.48
C LEU A 228 2.37 -33.03 -24.31
N ASP A 229 3.53 -33.14 -23.66
CA ASP A 229 4.82 -33.42 -24.29
C ASP A 229 5.55 -34.54 -23.54
N HIS A 230 5.41 -35.77 -24.03
CA HIS A 230 6.00 -36.95 -23.38
C HIS A 230 7.52 -36.89 -23.25
N LEU A 231 8.24 -36.28 -24.21
CA LEU A 231 9.69 -36.24 -24.18
C LEU A 231 10.18 -35.32 -23.07
N LYS A 232 9.64 -34.10 -23.00
CA LYS A 232 9.97 -33.16 -21.92
C LYS A 232 9.52 -33.69 -20.56
N PHE A 233 8.36 -34.33 -20.50
CA PHE A 233 7.87 -34.94 -19.27
C PHE A 233 8.83 -36.03 -18.75
N GLN A 234 9.33 -36.89 -19.65
CA GLN A 234 10.35 -37.90 -19.32
C GLN A 234 11.68 -37.27 -18.87
N GLN A 235 12.10 -36.17 -19.50
CA GLN A 235 13.28 -35.42 -19.04
C GLN A 235 13.07 -34.86 -17.63
N GLY A 236 11.87 -34.35 -17.33
CA GLY A 236 11.50 -33.92 -15.98
C GLY A 236 11.58 -35.06 -14.97
N GLN A 237 11.09 -36.26 -15.32
CA GLN A 237 11.26 -37.44 -14.47
C GLN A 237 12.72 -37.87 -14.28
N GLN A 238 13.56 -37.78 -15.31
CA GLN A 238 14.99 -38.07 -15.18
C GLN A 238 15.66 -37.11 -14.19
N ARG A 239 15.32 -35.82 -14.28
CA ARG A 239 15.80 -34.79 -13.34
C ARG A 239 15.31 -35.04 -11.92
N LEU A 240 14.03 -35.36 -11.71
CA LEU A 240 13.52 -35.78 -10.40
C LEU A 240 14.35 -36.95 -9.82
N ARG A 241 14.59 -38.01 -10.61
CA ARG A 241 15.36 -39.18 -10.15
C ARG A 241 16.80 -38.81 -9.77
N ALA A 242 17.45 -37.95 -10.56
CA ALA A 242 18.77 -37.43 -10.25
C ALA A 242 18.77 -36.64 -8.93
N GLY A 243 17.76 -35.77 -8.73
CA GLY A 243 17.58 -35.00 -7.51
C GLY A 243 17.35 -35.88 -6.28
N LEU A 244 16.51 -36.93 -6.37
CA LEU A 244 16.23 -37.87 -5.27
C LEU A 244 17.47 -38.65 -4.80
N GLN A 245 18.46 -38.84 -5.67
CA GLN A 245 19.74 -39.47 -5.35
C GLN A 245 20.69 -38.56 -4.58
N LYS A 246 20.46 -37.25 -4.57
CA LYS A 246 21.28 -36.28 -3.83
C LYS A 246 21.03 -36.37 -2.32
N PRO A 247 22.01 -36.03 -1.47
CA PRO A 247 21.86 -36.12 -0.03
C PRO A 247 20.91 -35.06 0.57
N PHE A 248 20.90 -33.83 0.05
CA PHE A 248 20.12 -32.75 0.64
C PHE A 248 19.50 -31.82 -0.42
N LEU A 249 18.50 -31.06 0.01
CA LEU A 249 17.89 -29.94 -0.69
C LEU A 249 18.08 -28.71 0.20
N LYS A 250 18.89 -27.77 -0.28
CA LYS A 250 19.08 -26.45 0.34
C LYS A 250 18.75 -25.38 -0.66
N MET A 251 17.76 -24.57 -0.34
CA MET A 251 17.50 -23.33 -1.07
C MET A 251 18.59 -22.31 -0.68
N GLY A 252 18.86 -21.33 -1.54
CA GLY A 252 19.78 -20.25 -1.17
C GLY A 252 19.08 -19.30 -0.20
N PHE A 253 19.61 -19.08 1.00
CA PHE A 253 18.99 -18.18 1.98
C PHE A 253 18.93 -16.71 1.50
N THR A 254 17.89 -15.97 1.89
CA THR A 254 17.61 -14.53 1.70
C THR A 254 18.31 -13.77 0.57
N GLY A 255 17.56 -13.55 -0.51
CA GLY A 255 17.76 -12.35 -1.32
C GLY A 255 17.77 -11.06 -0.48
N GLU A 256 17.09 -11.03 0.68
CA GLU A 256 16.98 -9.86 1.57
C GLU A 256 18.32 -9.34 2.08
N ALA A 257 19.20 -10.19 2.65
CA ALA A 257 20.46 -9.74 3.24
C ALA A 257 21.43 -9.21 2.16
N ALA A 258 21.53 -9.92 1.03
CA ALA A 258 22.31 -9.47 -0.12
C ALA A 258 21.72 -8.18 -0.72
N THR A 259 20.39 -8.11 -0.86
CA THR A 259 19.66 -6.92 -1.31
C THR A 259 19.93 -5.73 -0.37
N PHE A 260 19.91 -5.95 0.94
CA PHE A 260 20.22 -4.93 1.93
C PHE A 260 21.68 -4.46 1.80
N ALA A 261 22.63 -5.38 1.60
CA ALA A 261 24.03 -5.03 1.33
C ALA A 261 24.15 -4.12 0.09
N PHE A 262 23.45 -4.44 -1.00
CA PHE A 262 23.39 -3.58 -2.19
C PHE A 262 22.75 -2.21 -1.90
N LEU A 263 21.59 -2.20 -1.23
CA LEU A 263 20.86 -0.98 -0.92
C LEU A 263 21.62 -0.06 0.03
N SER A 264 22.51 -0.59 0.88
CA SER A 264 23.37 0.20 1.76
C SER A 264 24.31 1.17 1.01
N HIS A 265 24.57 0.91 -0.28
CA HIS A 265 25.33 1.79 -1.17
C HIS A 265 24.50 2.83 -1.92
N THR A 266 23.17 2.83 -1.74
CA THR A 266 22.26 3.81 -2.34
C THR A 266 22.05 5.02 -1.41
N SER A 267 21.44 6.08 -1.94
CA SER A 267 21.03 7.24 -1.14
C SER A 267 19.70 7.04 -0.40
N PHE A 268 19.06 5.87 -0.52
CA PHE A 268 17.79 5.62 0.15
C PHE A 268 17.97 5.63 1.68
N PRO A 269 16.99 6.13 2.45
CA PRO A 269 17.04 6.04 3.89
C PRO A 269 16.80 4.62 4.41
N LEU A 270 17.24 4.33 5.64
CA LEU A 270 17.33 2.96 6.17
C LEU A 270 15.97 2.24 6.20
N ASN A 271 14.89 2.97 6.46
CA ASN A 271 13.54 2.42 6.42
C ASN A 271 13.15 1.93 5.02
N GLN A 272 13.47 2.71 3.97
CA GLN A 272 13.23 2.32 2.59
C GLN A 272 14.15 1.17 2.17
N GLN A 273 15.41 1.18 2.63
CA GLN A 273 16.33 0.07 2.40
C GLN A 273 15.80 -1.24 3.00
N ASN A 274 15.33 -1.22 4.26
CA ASN A 274 14.75 -2.40 4.92
C ASN A 274 13.50 -2.88 4.19
N GLY A 275 12.55 -1.99 3.88
CA GLY A 275 11.34 -2.37 3.16
C GLY A 275 11.64 -2.95 1.77
N MET A 276 12.64 -2.40 1.06
CA MET A 276 13.12 -2.92 -0.23
C MET A 276 13.75 -4.30 -0.10
N ALA A 277 14.58 -4.52 0.92
CA ALA A 277 15.15 -5.83 1.21
C ALA A 277 14.08 -6.87 1.56
N GLU A 278 13.15 -6.55 2.46
CA GLU A 278 12.03 -7.43 2.86
C GLU A 278 11.13 -7.79 1.66
N SER A 279 10.91 -6.85 0.73
CA SER A 279 10.14 -7.16 -0.50
C SER A 279 10.83 -8.14 -1.45
N ARG A 280 12.10 -8.49 -1.19
CA ARG A 280 12.88 -9.50 -1.92
C ARG A 280 13.06 -10.79 -1.10
N ASN A 281 12.20 -11.00 -0.10
CA ASN A 281 12.14 -12.28 0.57
C ASN A 281 11.93 -13.41 -0.45
N SER A 282 12.91 -14.31 -0.55
CA SER A 282 12.91 -15.42 -1.51
C SER A 282 11.94 -16.54 -1.13
N ASN A 283 11.28 -16.47 0.02
CA ASN A 283 10.36 -17.49 0.51
C ASN A 283 9.36 -17.91 -0.56
N ILE A 284 8.74 -16.96 -1.27
CA ILE A 284 7.73 -17.25 -2.31
C ILE A 284 8.25 -18.23 -3.39
N ARG A 285 9.51 -18.08 -3.82
CA ARG A 285 10.14 -18.98 -4.80
C ARG A 285 10.31 -20.39 -4.26
N GLU A 286 10.74 -20.50 -3.01
CA GLU A 286 10.93 -21.78 -2.35
C GLU A 286 9.59 -22.48 -2.13
N GLN A 287 8.56 -21.74 -1.67
CA GLN A 287 7.20 -22.26 -1.53
C GLN A 287 6.70 -22.79 -2.85
N PHE A 288 6.89 -22.00 -3.91
CA PHE A 288 6.45 -22.35 -5.25
C PHE A 288 7.07 -23.66 -5.74
N ILE A 289 8.40 -23.80 -5.65
CA ILE A 289 9.13 -24.99 -6.12
C ILE A 289 8.65 -26.23 -5.36
N LEU A 290 8.60 -26.14 -4.03
CA LEU A 290 8.21 -27.26 -3.16
C LEU A 290 6.73 -27.62 -3.33
N ALA A 291 5.83 -26.64 -3.43
CA ALA A 291 4.42 -26.88 -3.68
C ALA A 291 4.19 -27.55 -5.04
N ASN A 292 4.94 -27.16 -6.09
CA ASN A 292 4.85 -27.81 -7.39
C ASN A 292 5.36 -29.24 -7.35
N LEU A 293 6.52 -29.50 -6.72
CA LEU A 293 7.02 -30.86 -6.54
C LEU A 293 5.97 -31.74 -5.84
N LEU A 294 5.37 -31.24 -4.77
CA LEU A 294 4.30 -31.94 -4.05
C LEU A 294 3.09 -32.19 -4.96
N GLY A 295 2.61 -31.15 -5.64
CA GLY A 295 1.45 -31.21 -6.54
C GLY A 295 1.63 -32.22 -7.67
N PHE A 296 2.78 -32.20 -8.36
CA PHE A 296 3.08 -33.15 -9.43
C PHE A 296 3.16 -34.59 -8.92
N LEU A 297 3.89 -34.85 -7.83
CA LEU A 297 4.03 -36.19 -7.25
C LEU A 297 2.67 -36.74 -6.77
N ARG A 298 1.81 -35.89 -6.22
CA ARG A 298 0.45 -36.25 -5.79
C ARG A 298 -0.45 -36.55 -6.99
N SER A 299 -0.37 -35.77 -8.06
CA SER A 299 -1.11 -36.03 -9.30
C SER A 299 -0.69 -37.36 -9.93
N GLU A 300 0.61 -37.66 -10.00
CA GLU A 300 1.12 -38.96 -10.48
C GLU A 300 0.65 -40.11 -9.56
N TYR A 301 0.74 -39.94 -8.24
CA TYR A 301 0.25 -40.94 -7.28
C TYR A 301 -1.23 -41.28 -7.46
N VAL A 302 -2.09 -40.26 -7.61
CA VAL A 302 -3.53 -40.46 -7.83
C VAL A 302 -3.77 -41.16 -9.18
N SER A 303 -3.03 -40.77 -10.22
CA SER A 303 -3.11 -41.41 -11.54
C SER A 303 -2.68 -42.89 -11.48
N ASP A 304 -1.59 -43.20 -10.77
CA ASP A 304 -1.10 -44.57 -10.57
C ASP A 304 -2.12 -45.44 -9.84
N ILE A 305 -2.80 -44.90 -8.81
CA ILE A 305 -3.90 -45.60 -8.12
C ILE A 305 -5.07 -45.87 -9.08
N ARG A 306 -5.54 -44.86 -9.82
CA ARG A 306 -6.63 -45.01 -10.80
C ARG A 306 -6.31 -46.07 -11.86
N ASN A 307 -5.05 -46.16 -12.27
CA ASN A 307 -4.54 -47.13 -13.23
C ASN A 307 -4.17 -48.48 -12.61
N LYS A 308 -4.47 -48.70 -11.31
CA LYS A 308 -4.15 -49.92 -10.54
C LYS A 308 -2.65 -50.26 -10.50
N GLN A 309 -1.78 -49.27 -10.67
CA GLN A 309 -0.33 -49.40 -10.59
C GLN A 309 0.17 -49.11 -9.16
N LEU A 310 -0.25 -49.95 -8.21
CA LEU A 310 -0.02 -49.70 -6.78
C LEU A 310 1.47 -49.65 -6.38
N SER A 311 2.34 -50.42 -7.04
CA SER A 311 3.79 -50.35 -6.81
C SER A 311 4.41 -49.02 -7.28
N SER A 312 3.90 -48.45 -8.38
CA SER A 312 4.30 -47.11 -8.85
C SER A 312 3.83 -46.05 -7.87
N ALA A 313 2.56 -46.14 -7.41
CA ALA A 313 2.01 -45.25 -6.40
C ALA A 313 2.84 -45.28 -5.09
N ALA A 314 3.23 -46.46 -4.62
CA ALA A 314 4.09 -46.61 -3.45
C ALA A 314 5.47 -45.94 -3.65
N THR A 315 6.01 -46.01 -4.88
CA THR A 315 7.27 -45.33 -5.24
C THR A 315 7.12 -43.80 -5.21
N ARG A 316 5.96 -43.26 -5.63
CA ARG A 316 5.66 -41.81 -5.52
C ARG A 316 5.54 -41.36 -4.07
N ALA A 317 4.83 -42.12 -3.24
CA ALA A 317 4.71 -41.85 -1.82
C ALA A 317 6.09 -41.86 -1.11
N ARG A 318 6.95 -42.83 -1.42
CA ARG A 318 8.34 -42.86 -0.91
C ARG A 318 9.19 -41.71 -1.44
N SER A 319 8.92 -41.20 -2.65
CA SER A 319 9.61 -40.02 -3.19
C SER A 319 9.27 -38.76 -2.39
N LEU A 320 8.03 -38.62 -1.91
CA LEU A 320 7.64 -37.52 -1.00
C LEU A 320 8.43 -37.58 0.30
N LEU A 321 8.55 -38.77 0.90
CA LEU A 321 9.37 -38.97 2.11
C LEU A 321 10.83 -38.61 1.87
N ARG A 322 11.38 -39.05 0.73
CA ARG A 322 12.77 -38.76 0.36
C ARG A 322 13.02 -37.26 0.23
N ILE A 323 12.09 -36.51 -0.36
CA ILE A 323 12.20 -35.04 -0.45
C ILE A 323 12.14 -34.41 0.95
N SER A 324 11.23 -34.86 1.82
CA SER A 324 11.18 -34.42 3.22
C SER A 324 12.53 -34.63 3.93
N ASP A 325 13.16 -35.79 3.75
CA ASP A 325 14.45 -36.12 4.37
C ASP A 325 15.60 -35.27 3.82
N GLN A 326 15.51 -34.87 2.55
CA GLN A 326 16.50 -33.99 1.91
C GLN A 326 16.38 -32.54 2.39
N ILE A 327 15.19 -32.05 2.73
CA ILE A 327 14.99 -30.66 3.17
C ILE A 327 15.77 -30.42 4.47
N SER A 328 16.75 -29.53 4.37
CA SER A 328 17.59 -29.10 5.48
C SER A 328 16.78 -28.28 6.50
N THR A 329 17.00 -28.53 7.79
CA THR A 329 16.40 -27.75 8.90
C THR A 329 17.25 -26.56 9.33
N GLU A 330 18.44 -26.37 8.74
CA GLU A 330 19.31 -25.22 9.03
C GLU A 330 18.82 -23.91 8.40
N ASP A 331 17.77 -23.94 7.58
CA ASP A 331 17.25 -22.75 6.91
C ASP A 331 16.40 -21.93 7.90
N ALA A 332 16.67 -20.63 8.01
CA ALA A 332 16.10 -19.72 9.01
C ALA A 332 14.62 -19.34 8.86
N TYR A 333 13.87 -20.07 8.03
CA TYR A 333 12.46 -19.79 7.77
C TYR A 333 11.54 -20.91 8.24
N HIS A 334 10.66 -20.55 9.17
CA HIS A 334 9.63 -21.39 9.73
C HIS A 334 8.80 -22.13 8.67
N TYR A 335 8.48 -21.49 7.55
CA TYR A 335 7.65 -22.08 6.49
C TYR A 335 8.29 -23.30 5.79
N ILE A 336 9.63 -23.38 5.74
CA ILE A 336 10.33 -24.54 5.17
C ILE A 336 10.08 -25.79 6.04
N THR A 337 10.03 -25.61 7.36
CA THR A 337 9.68 -26.67 8.32
C THR A 337 8.24 -27.15 8.10
N GLU A 338 7.30 -26.25 7.81
CA GLU A 338 5.91 -26.60 7.51
C GLU A 338 5.82 -27.43 6.23
N LEU A 339 6.48 -27.01 5.15
CA LEU A 339 6.53 -27.79 3.91
C LEU A 339 7.21 -29.14 4.08
N LYS A 340 8.32 -29.21 4.82
CA LYS A 340 8.96 -30.49 5.17
C LYS A 340 7.97 -31.43 5.86
N SER A 341 7.23 -30.91 6.85
CA SER A 341 6.17 -31.67 7.53
C SER A 341 5.10 -32.14 6.55
N MET A 342 4.63 -31.27 5.66
CA MET A 342 3.65 -31.63 4.63
C MET A 342 4.13 -32.76 3.72
N PHE A 343 5.38 -32.72 3.23
CA PHE A 343 5.95 -33.82 2.42
C PHE A 343 5.98 -35.13 3.20
N ARG A 344 6.42 -35.08 4.47
CA ARG A 344 6.50 -36.24 5.36
C ARG A 344 5.13 -36.85 5.63
N LEU A 345 4.18 -36.04 6.08
CA LEU A 345 2.83 -36.47 6.43
C LEU A 345 2.08 -37.03 5.22
N ASN A 346 2.13 -36.34 4.08
CA ASN A 346 1.48 -36.85 2.86
C ASN A 346 2.09 -38.18 2.40
N GLY A 347 3.43 -38.30 2.40
CA GLY A 347 4.10 -39.54 2.02
C GLY A 347 3.74 -40.72 2.94
N LEU A 348 3.71 -40.50 4.26
CA LEU A 348 3.36 -41.53 5.25
C LEU A 348 1.88 -41.90 5.15
N ALA A 349 0.99 -40.90 5.06
CA ALA A 349 -0.44 -41.09 4.90
C ALA A 349 -0.78 -41.87 3.62
N ASP A 350 -0.10 -41.57 2.51
CA ASP A 350 -0.29 -42.26 1.23
C ASP A 350 0.16 -43.73 1.30
N LEU A 351 1.28 -44.03 1.96
CA LEU A 351 1.70 -45.41 2.20
C LEU A 351 0.71 -46.18 3.07
N LEU A 352 0.19 -45.56 4.15
CA LEU A 352 -0.84 -46.18 4.99
C LEU A 352 -2.14 -46.43 4.21
N LYS A 353 -2.54 -45.49 3.34
CA LYS A 353 -3.71 -45.68 2.47
C LYS A 353 -3.50 -46.84 1.51
N LEU A 354 -2.34 -46.93 0.86
CA LEU A 354 -2.02 -48.03 -0.04
C LEU A 354 -2.05 -49.39 0.66
N GLN A 355 -1.52 -49.49 1.87
CA GLN A 355 -1.58 -50.74 2.66
C GLN A 355 -3.01 -51.18 2.96
N ASN A 356 -3.93 -50.24 3.17
CA ASN A 356 -5.35 -50.55 3.37
C ASN A 356 -6.02 -51.04 2.08
N ILE A 357 -5.57 -50.59 0.91
CA ILE A 357 -6.06 -51.05 -0.40
C ILE A 357 -5.51 -52.44 -0.73
N ASP A 358 -4.21 -52.66 -0.53
CA ASP A 358 -3.55 -53.95 -0.75
C ASP A 358 -2.48 -54.20 0.33
N ALA A 359 -2.76 -55.18 1.19
CA ALA A 359 -1.89 -55.57 2.29
C ALA A 359 -0.53 -56.14 1.82
N GLY A 360 -0.36 -56.44 0.53
CA GLY A 360 0.88 -56.94 -0.07
C GLY A 360 1.91 -55.85 -0.43
N ILE A 361 1.56 -54.56 -0.32
CA ILE A 361 2.44 -53.45 -0.74
C ILE A 361 3.65 -53.27 0.19
N MET A 362 3.45 -53.46 1.50
CA MET A 362 4.50 -53.41 2.52
C MET A 362 4.44 -54.65 3.40
N ASN A 363 5.60 -55.08 3.88
CA ASN A 363 5.66 -56.13 4.89
C ASN A 363 5.24 -55.59 6.28
N GLU A 364 4.91 -56.48 7.21
CA GLU A 364 4.41 -56.12 8.54
C GLU A 364 5.38 -55.24 9.34
N ALA A 365 6.68 -55.48 9.22
CA ALA A 365 7.71 -54.70 9.90
C ALA A 365 7.78 -53.26 9.35
N GLU A 366 7.77 -53.12 8.02
CA GLU A 366 7.75 -51.83 7.34
C GLU A 366 6.46 -51.06 7.68
N PHE A 367 5.30 -51.71 7.64
CA PHE A 367 4.04 -51.09 8.02
C PHE A 367 4.04 -50.55 9.45
N LYS A 368 4.55 -51.34 10.41
CA LYS A 368 4.68 -50.90 11.79
C LYS A 368 5.56 -49.66 11.91
N THR A 369 6.72 -49.65 11.24
CA THR A 369 7.63 -48.49 11.23
C THR A 369 6.98 -47.26 10.60
N ILE A 370 6.29 -47.39 9.46
CA ILE A 370 5.58 -46.28 8.82
C ILE A 370 4.47 -45.74 9.71
N SER A 371 3.72 -46.61 10.40
CA SER A 371 2.69 -46.20 11.34
C SER A 371 3.27 -45.41 12.52
N GLU A 372 4.37 -45.88 13.13
CA GLU A 372 5.03 -45.19 14.24
C GLU A 372 5.59 -43.83 13.80
N GLN A 373 6.19 -43.77 12.61
CA GLN A 373 6.67 -42.52 12.02
C GLN A 373 5.54 -41.53 11.73
N TYR A 374 4.36 -42.02 11.34
CA TYR A 374 3.19 -41.18 11.09
C TYR A 374 2.66 -40.55 12.37
N ASP A 375 2.58 -41.33 13.45
CA ASP A 375 2.20 -40.84 14.77
C ASP A 375 3.15 -39.76 15.28
N GLN A 376 4.45 -39.99 15.11
CA GLN A 376 5.47 -39.02 15.48
C GLN A 376 5.37 -37.74 14.63
N ALA A 377 5.16 -37.87 13.32
CA ALA A 377 5.04 -36.72 12.43
C ALA A 377 3.81 -35.85 12.76
N LEU A 378 2.66 -36.47 13.11
CA LEU A 378 1.47 -35.73 13.55
C LEU A 378 1.73 -34.97 14.86
N LEU A 379 2.42 -35.59 15.81
CA LEU A 379 2.79 -34.90 17.05
C LEU A 379 3.73 -33.72 16.79
N GLU A 380 4.73 -33.91 15.93
CA GLU A 380 5.66 -32.84 15.53
C GLU A 380 4.95 -31.69 14.82
N GLU A 381 3.96 -31.96 13.98
CA GLU A 381 3.12 -30.94 13.35
C GLU A 381 2.31 -30.15 14.38
N GLN A 382 1.68 -30.82 15.35
CA GLN A 382 0.93 -30.14 16.41
C GLN A 382 1.82 -29.25 17.30
N ILE A 383 3.03 -29.72 17.64
CA ILE A 383 4.04 -28.91 18.33
C ILE A 383 4.42 -27.69 17.47
N THR A 384 4.61 -27.88 16.17
CA THR A 384 4.97 -26.81 15.23
C THR A 384 3.85 -25.76 15.13
N LEU A 385 2.59 -26.18 15.01
CA LEU A 385 1.43 -25.28 14.94
C LEU A 385 1.22 -24.48 16.23
N GLU A 386 1.34 -25.11 17.40
CA GLU A 386 1.25 -24.40 18.69
C GLU A 386 2.45 -23.45 18.88
N ALA A 387 3.66 -23.85 18.46
CA ALA A 387 4.83 -22.97 18.48
C ALA A 387 4.61 -21.75 17.58
N GLN A 388 4.10 -21.95 16.36
CA GLN A 388 3.71 -20.85 15.47
C GLN A 388 2.70 -19.94 16.12
N GLU A 389 1.64 -20.49 16.73
CA GLU A 389 0.61 -19.70 17.39
C GLU A 389 1.21 -18.87 18.53
N ARG A 390 2.15 -19.42 19.30
CA ARG A 390 2.87 -18.71 20.38
C ARG A 390 3.90 -17.70 19.89
N ILE A 391 4.48 -17.87 18.70
CA ILE A 391 5.39 -16.91 18.07
C ILE A 391 4.61 -15.78 17.40
N THR A 392 3.51 -16.11 16.72
CA THR A 392 2.66 -15.16 16.01
C THR A 392 1.73 -14.38 16.93
N LYS A 393 1.28 -14.93 18.08
CA LYS A 393 0.50 -14.20 19.09
C LYS A 393 1.20 -12.92 19.61
N PRO A 394 2.46 -12.95 20.06
CA PRO A 394 3.20 -11.75 20.47
C PRO A 394 3.66 -10.90 19.29
N GLN A 395 3.76 -11.44 18.06
CA GLN A 395 3.99 -10.62 16.86
C GLN A 395 2.74 -9.84 16.45
N LYS A 396 1.53 -10.41 16.58
CA LYS A 396 0.24 -9.68 16.49
C LYS A 396 0.09 -8.59 17.56
N ILE A 397 0.90 -8.65 18.62
CA ILE A 397 1.00 -7.63 19.67
C ILE A 397 2.42 -7.03 19.65
N SER A 398 2.95 -6.75 18.46
CA SER A 398 4.00 -5.75 18.32
C SER A 398 3.49 -4.44 18.92
N ALA A 399 4.35 -3.70 19.64
CA ALA A 399 3.97 -2.35 20.11
C ALA A 399 3.50 -1.45 18.95
N ASN A 400 3.87 -1.78 17.71
CA ASN A 400 3.48 -1.08 16.48
C ASN A 400 2.22 -1.64 15.79
N ASP A 401 1.77 -2.85 16.15
CA ASP A 401 0.52 -3.41 15.61
C ASP A 401 -0.68 -3.17 16.55
N SER A 402 -0.45 -2.35 17.59
CA SER A 402 -1.49 -1.90 18.48
C SER A 402 -2.28 -0.74 17.87
N LEU A 403 -3.61 -0.75 18.08
CA LEU A 403 -4.49 0.37 17.74
C LEU A 403 -3.95 1.72 18.25
N SER A 404 -3.27 1.71 19.41
CA SER A 404 -2.70 2.92 20.02
C SER A 404 -1.47 3.44 19.27
N PHE A 405 -0.59 2.58 18.76
CA PHE A 405 0.49 3.02 17.86
C PHE A 405 -0.05 3.56 16.56
N PHE A 406 -1.02 2.87 15.95
CA PHE A 406 -1.65 3.33 14.73
C PHE A 406 -2.26 4.73 14.89
N GLN A 407 -3.04 4.94 15.96
CA GLN A 407 -3.60 6.25 16.29
C GLN A 407 -2.51 7.29 16.56
N THR A 408 -1.40 6.91 17.19
CA THR A 408 -0.24 7.78 17.45
C THR A 408 0.43 8.20 16.14
N ALA A 409 0.63 7.26 15.20
CA ALA A 409 1.22 7.53 13.90
C ALA A 409 0.29 8.41 13.04
N LEU A 410 -1.01 8.08 12.98
CA LEU A 410 -2.01 8.87 12.27
C LEU A 410 -2.13 10.29 12.84
N LEU A 411 -2.08 10.46 14.17
CA LEU A 411 -2.05 11.77 14.82
C LEU A 411 -0.79 12.56 14.50
N THR A 412 0.36 11.87 14.46
CA THR A 412 1.65 12.49 14.12
C THR A 412 1.64 13.01 12.68
N ALA A 413 1.18 12.18 11.74
CA ALA A 413 1.06 12.56 10.35
C ALA A 413 0.04 13.69 10.16
N THR A 414 -1.12 13.58 10.80
CA THR A 414 -2.19 14.59 10.71
C THR A 414 -1.73 15.95 11.24
N SER A 415 -1.07 15.94 12.40
CA SER A 415 -0.60 17.16 13.03
C SER A 415 0.49 17.84 12.21
N LEU A 416 1.43 17.08 11.64
CA LEU A 416 2.47 17.62 10.77
C LEU A 416 1.89 18.31 9.53
N ASN A 417 0.94 17.66 8.84
CA ASN A 417 0.32 18.23 7.64
C ASN A 417 -0.46 19.50 7.95
N ILE A 418 -1.28 19.50 9.00
CA ILE A 418 -2.01 20.71 9.40
C ILE A 418 -1.04 21.85 9.75
N VAL A 419 0.08 21.57 10.40
CA VAL A 419 1.13 22.58 10.66
C VAL A 419 1.66 23.16 9.35
N LEU A 420 2.03 22.32 8.39
CA LEU A 420 2.60 22.77 7.11
C LEU A 420 1.59 23.59 6.29
N ILE A 421 0.36 23.09 6.12
CA ILE A 421 -0.70 23.76 5.36
C ILE A 421 -1.04 25.11 6.01
N THR A 422 -1.21 25.15 7.34
CA THR A 422 -1.57 26.39 8.03
C THR A 422 -0.43 27.40 8.06
N LEU A 423 0.83 26.97 8.18
CA LEU A 423 1.98 27.88 8.03
C LEU A 423 2.05 28.47 6.62
N PHE A 424 1.86 27.65 5.59
CA PHE A 424 1.81 28.12 4.21
C PHE A 424 0.68 29.15 4.02
N CYS A 425 -0.55 28.83 4.46
CA CYS A 425 -1.66 29.78 4.44
C CYS A 425 -1.38 31.07 5.21
N ALA A 426 -0.67 31.00 6.33
CA ALA A 426 -0.27 32.17 7.10
C ALA A 426 0.72 33.06 6.34
N ILE A 427 1.72 32.46 5.69
CA ILE A 427 2.70 33.17 4.86
C ILE A 427 1.99 33.87 3.70
N VAL A 428 1.15 33.15 2.95
CA VAL A 428 0.38 33.72 1.83
C VAL A 428 -0.54 34.85 2.31
N ALA A 429 -1.27 34.66 3.41
CA ALA A 429 -2.14 35.68 3.96
C ALA A 429 -1.37 36.93 4.46
N MET A 430 -0.16 36.75 5.00
CA MET A 430 0.72 37.86 5.37
C MET A 430 1.26 38.61 4.15
N LEU A 431 1.67 37.90 3.09
CA LEU A 431 2.14 38.51 1.84
C LEU A 431 1.02 39.34 1.19
N LEU A 432 -0.19 38.76 1.06
CA LEU A 432 -1.38 39.47 0.56
C LEU A 432 -1.72 40.70 1.42
N SER A 433 -1.56 40.58 2.73
CA SER A 433 -1.76 41.69 3.67
C SER A 433 -0.74 42.81 3.48
N TRP A 434 0.50 42.46 3.14
CA TRP A 434 1.61 43.40 2.96
C TRP A 434 1.50 44.20 1.65
N ILE A 435 1.02 43.57 0.57
CA ILE A 435 0.80 44.21 -0.74
C ILE A 435 -0.33 45.27 -0.67
N CYS A 436 -1.22 45.20 0.31
CA CYS A 436 -2.32 46.15 0.47
C CYS A 436 -1.90 47.45 1.20
N SER A 437 -2.25 48.60 0.62
CA SER A 437 -1.87 49.95 1.11
C SER A 437 -2.26 50.20 2.58
N ARG A 438 -1.37 50.85 3.33
CA ARG A 438 -1.57 51.21 4.76
C ARG A 438 -2.57 52.35 4.88
N ASN A 439 -3.60 52.14 5.68
CA ASN A 439 -4.45 53.21 6.16
C ASN A 439 -4.13 53.48 7.64
N SER A 440 -3.99 54.75 8.03
CA SER A 440 -3.55 55.15 9.38
C SER A 440 -4.65 55.04 10.43
N ASP A 441 -5.92 55.02 10.01
CA ASP A 441 -7.06 55.26 10.89
C ASP A 441 -7.85 54.00 11.26
N SER A 442 -7.43 52.83 10.75
CA SER A 442 -8.12 51.57 10.99
C SER A 442 -7.61 50.88 12.25
N LYS A 443 -8.49 50.79 13.24
CA LYS A 443 -8.27 49.92 14.39
C LYS A 443 -8.62 48.49 13.98
N LEU A 444 -7.63 47.59 14.02
CA LEU A 444 -7.85 46.16 13.90
C LEU A 444 -8.89 45.76 14.98
N THR A 445 -10.09 45.36 14.54
CA THR A 445 -11.09 44.83 15.46
C THR A 445 -10.50 43.63 16.17
N SER A 446 -10.28 43.72 17.49
CA SER A 446 -9.75 42.58 18.22
C SER A 446 -10.77 41.44 18.12
N THR A 447 -10.31 40.35 17.52
CA THR A 447 -10.96 39.05 17.63
C THR A 447 -10.38 38.40 18.86
N GLY A 448 -11.24 37.93 19.76
CA GLY A 448 -10.78 37.06 20.85
C GLY A 448 -10.23 35.77 20.28
N PHE A 449 -9.58 34.98 21.13
CA PHE A 449 -9.05 33.66 20.76
C PHE A 449 -10.16 32.64 20.44
N TRP A 450 -11.33 32.77 21.08
CA TRP A 450 -12.44 31.83 20.96
C TRP A 450 -13.09 31.79 19.57
N GLN A 451 -13.15 32.92 18.85
CA GLN A 451 -13.84 32.96 17.56
C GLN A 451 -13.10 32.18 16.46
N PRO A 452 -11.77 32.36 16.28
CA PRO A 452 -10.98 31.45 15.46
C PRO A 452 -11.17 29.98 15.88
N ALA A 453 -11.07 29.67 17.17
CA ALA A 453 -11.20 28.30 17.65
C ALA A 453 -12.52 27.64 17.23
N VAL A 454 -13.66 28.34 17.34
CA VAL A 454 -14.96 27.83 16.89
C VAL A 454 -14.99 27.61 15.37
N CYS A 455 -14.40 28.51 14.57
CA CYS A 455 -14.35 28.35 13.11
C CYS A 455 -13.49 27.13 12.71
N TRP A 456 -12.40 26.88 13.43
CA TRP A 456 -11.56 25.71 13.22
C TRP A 456 -12.25 24.42 13.63
N CYS A 457 -12.86 24.37 14.81
CA CYS A 457 -13.65 23.20 15.23
C CYS A 457 -14.78 22.87 14.26
N LEU A 458 -15.54 23.88 13.80
CA LEU A 458 -16.60 23.65 12.82
C LEU A 458 -16.05 23.17 11.49
N GLY A 459 -14.98 23.77 10.97
CA GLY A 459 -14.38 23.32 9.71
C GLY A 459 -13.84 21.90 9.77
N THR A 460 -13.21 21.51 10.87
CA THR A 460 -12.78 20.12 11.10
C THR A 460 -13.97 19.17 11.17
N LEU A 461 -15.02 19.51 11.92
CA LEU A 461 -16.22 18.66 12.02
C LEU A 461 -16.94 18.50 10.67
N PHE A 462 -17.08 19.58 9.90
CA PHE A 462 -17.66 19.51 8.55
C PHE A 462 -16.80 18.68 7.62
N SER A 463 -15.48 18.87 7.67
CA SER A 463 -14.56 18.11 6.83
C SER A 463 -14.56 16.63 7.19
N LEU A 464 -14.51 16.27 8.47
CA LEU A 464 -14.54 14.89 8.94
C LEU A 464 -15.89 14.21 8.70
N GLY A 465 -17.00 14.96 8.78
CA GLY A 465 -18.32 14.48 8.36
C GLY A 465 -18.36 14.14 6.87
N LEU A 466 -17.98 15.10 6.02
CA LEU A 466 -18.12 15.02 4.56
C LEU A 466 -17.07 14.10 3.91
N TRP A 467 -15.82 14.13 4.36
CA TRP A 467 -14.69 13.39 3.76
C TRP A 467 -14.17 12.24 4.64
N GLY A 468 -14.68 12.09 5.86
CA GLY A 468 -14.37 10.95 6.73
C GLY A 468 -15.52 9.96 6.81
N PHE A 469 -16.62 10.35 7.47
CA PHE A 469 -17.76 9.46 7.71
C PHE A 469 -18.50 9.05 6.43
N PHE A 470 -18.67 9.96 5.47
CA PHE A 470 -19.36 9.63 4.22
C PHE A 470 -18.48 8.79 3.28
N ALA A 471 -17.19 9.09 3.18
CA ALA A 471 -16.27 8.30 2.35
C ALA A 471 -15.94 6.92 2.94
N ALA A 472 -16.07 6.74 4.27
CA ALA A 472 -15.86 5.46 4.94
C ALA A 472 -17.07 4.49 4.90
N GLU A 473 -18.13 4.83 4.13
CA GLU A 473 -19.35 4.02 3.98
C GLU A 473 -20.09 3.67 5.29
N ILE A 474 -19.82 4.43 6.37
CA ILE A 474 -20.47 4.24 7.68
C ILE A 474 -21.96 4.63 7.62
N VAL A 475 -22.36 5.39 6.60
CA VAL A 475 -23.72 5.88 6.35
C VAL A 475 -24.22 5.28 5.02
N PRO A 476 -25.50 4.89 4.85
CA PRO A 476 -25.95 4.27 3.59
C PRO A 476 -25.84 5.21 2.37
N PHE A 477 -25.44 4.69 1.21
CA PHE A 477 -25.16 5.43 -0.04
C PHE A 477 -26.24 6.46 -0.45
N HIS A 478 -27.52 6.11 -0.32
CA HIS A 478 -28.63 7.00 -0.65
C HIS A 478 -28.70 8.26 0.23
N PHE A 479 -28.23 8.18 1.48
CA PHE A 479 -28.13 9.31 2.40
C PHE A 479 -26.82 10.10 2.24
N GLN A 480 -25.83 9.56 1.51
CA GLN A 480 -24.53 10.20 1.29
C GLN A 480 -24.52 11.06 0.03
N TYR A 481 -25.08 10.55 -1.07
CA TYR A 481 -24.95 11.15 -2.40
C TYR A 481 -25.66 12.51 -2.52
N TRP A 482 -26.92 12.60 -2.08
CA TRP A 482 -27.72 13.82 -2.24
C TRP A 482 -27.25 15.00 -1.38
N PRO A 483 -26.86 14.82 -0.11
CA PRO A 483 -26.32 15.92 0.69
C PRO A 483 -24.94 16.37 0.22
N LEU A 484 -24.05 15.44 -0.18
CA LEU A 484 -22.73 15.78 -0.70
C LEU A 484 -22.84 16.57 -2.01
N LEU A 485 -23.65 16.07 -2.95
CA LEU A 485 -23.96 16.75 -4.21
C LEU A 485 -24.60 18.11 -3.94
N GLY A 486 -25.56 18.17 -3.01
CA GLY A 486 -26.18 19.41 -2.57
C GLY A 486 -25.19 20.42 -1.96
N CYS A 487 -24.25 19.96 -1.13
CA CYS A 487 -23.21 20.79 -0.52
C CYS A 487 -22.20 21.29 -1.55
N ILE A 488 -21.81 20.46 -2.52
CA ILE A 488 -20.90 20.85 -3.62
C ILE A 488 -21.57 21.92 -4.48
N TRP A 489 -22.81 21.70 -4.91
CA TRP A 489 -23.55 22.69 -5.70
C TRP A 489 -23.85 23.96 -4.93
N ALA A 490 -24.26 23.85 -3.66
CA ALA A 490 -24.47 25.02 -2.81
C ALA A 490 -23.18 25.81 -2.60
N GLY A 491 -22.05 25.14 -2.36
CA GLY A 491 -20.73 25.74 -2.23
C GLY A 491 -20.29 26.44 -3.52
N PHE A 492 -20.44 25.77 -4.65
CA PHE A 492 -20.15 26.33 -5.97
C PHE A 492 -21.00 27.59 -6.25
N LEU A 493 -22.31 27.51 -6.02
CA LEU A 493 -23.21 28.65 -6.20
C LEU A 493 -22.81 29.80 -5.28
N VAL A 494 -22.51 29.53 -3.99
CA VAL A 494 -22.05 30.56 -3.05
C VAL A 494 -20.74 31.19 -3.50
N CYS A 495 -19.78 30.42 -4.02
CA CYS A 495 -18.52 30.93 -4.56
C CYS A 495 -18.74 31.81 -5.79
N VAL A 496 -19.52 31.34 -6.76
CA VAL A 496 -19.83 32.07 -8.00
C VAL A 496 -20.62 33.35 -7.68
N PHE A 497 -21.72 33.26 -6.93
CA PHE A 497 -22.50 34.43 -6.56
C PHE A 497 -21.72 35.39 -5.66
N GLY A 498 -20.94 34.88 -4.71
CA GLY A 498 -20.08 35.69 -3.85
C GLY A 498 -19.06 36.47 -4.67
N ALA A 499 -18.39 35.81 -5.60
CA ALA A 499 -17.46 36.45 -6.52
C ALA A 499 -18.11 37.48 -7.44
N LEU A 500 -19.22 37.12 -8.11
CA LEU A 500 -19.95 38.04 -8.97
C LEU A 500 -20.43 39.26 -8.19
N TYR A 501 -20.86 39.06 -6.95
CA TYR A 501 -21.23 40.13 -6.05
C TYR A 501 -20.03 41.01 -5.69
N PHE A 502 -18.86 40.44 -5.37
CA PHE A 502 -17.63 41.21 -5.15
C PHE A 502 -17.21 42.03 -6.38
N ILE A 503 -17.35 41.48 -7.59
CA ILE A 503 -17.06 42.19 -8.85
C ILE A 503 -18.08 43.31 -9.08
N ARG A 504 -19.38 43.06 -8.87
CA ARG A 504 -20.45 44.07 -8.94
C ARG A 504 -20.11 45.26 -8.09
N VAL A 505 -19.71 44.96 -6.86
CA VAL A 505 -19.41 45.92 -5.83
C VAL A 505 -18.17 46.73 -6.18
N ALA A 506 -17.06 46.05 -6.50
CA ALA A 506 -15.77 46.69 -6.72
C ALA A 506 -15.77 47.59 -7.96
N PHE A 507 -16.49 47.18 -9.01
CA PHE A 507 -16.42 47.81 -10.33
C PHE A 507 -17.74 48.44 -10.79
N SER A 508 -18.77 48.40 -9.95
CA SER A 508 -20.11 48.96 -10.25
C SER A 508 -20.76 48.38 -11.50
N VAL A 509 -20.47 47.12 -11.80
CA VAL A 509 -20.94 46.44 -13.02
C VAL A 509 -22.40 46.00 -12.84
N PRO A 510 -23.28 46.17 -13.85
CA PRO A 510 -24.67 45.71 -13.76
C PRO A 510 -24.77 44.20 -13.53
N TRP A 511 -25.70 43.76 -12.67
CA TRP A 511 -25.96 42.34 -12.41
C TRP A 511 -26.22 41.54 -13.69
N SER A 512 -26.89 42.15 -14.67
CA SER A 512 -27.17 41.50 -15.96
C SER A 512 -25.89 41.09 -16.69
N GLN A 513 -24.83 41.90 -16.65
CA GLN A 513 -23.55 41.59 -17.27
C GLN A 513 -22.76 40.55 -16.47
N LEU A 514 -22.84 40.59 -15.14
CA LEU A 514 -22.12 39.67 -14.26
C LEU A 514 -22.74 38.28 -14.22
N LEU A 515 -24.06 38.18 -14.14
CA LEU A 515 -24.76 36.90 -14.25
C LEU A 515 -24.48 36.25 -15.61
N SER A 516 -24.31 37.05 -16.65
CA SER A 516 -23.94 36.57 -17.99
C SER A 516 -22.53 35.99 -18.03
N VAL A 517 -21.55 36.69 -17.46
CA VAL A 517 -20.16 36.19 -17.35
C VAL A 517 -20.11 34.96 -16.44
N GLY A 518 -20.80 34.98 -15.30
CA GLY A 518 -20.92 33.85 -14.39
C GLY A 518 -21.53 32.62 -15.06
N PHE A 519 -22.61 32.78 -15.81
CA PHE A 519 -23.23 31.70 -16.58
C PHE A 519 -22.26 31.10 -17.61
N ILE A 520 -21.60 31.94 -18.42
CA ILE A 520 -20.60 31.49 -19.41
C ILE A 520 -19.44 30.76 -18.72
N THR A 521 -18.97 31.28 -17.59
CA THR A 521 -17.89 30.70 -16.78
C THR A 521 -18.31 29.34 -16.21
N THR A 522 -19.52 29.22 -15.66
CA THR A 522 -20.08 27.96 -15.16
C THR A 522 -20.23 26.93 -16.28
N VAL A 523 -20.72 27.33 -17.46
CA VAL A 523 -20.83 26.45 -18.63
C VAL A 523 -19.44 25.98 -19.09
N LEU A 524 -18.44 26.86 -19.12
CA LEU A 524 -17.05 26.50 -19.42
C LEU A 524 -16.45 25.56 -18.38
N VAL A 525 -16.70 25.76 -17.09
CA VAL A 525 -16.28 24.82 -16.04
C VAL A 525 -16.91 23.46 -16.28
N LEU A 526 -18.22 23.40 -16.58
CA LEU A 526 -18.92 22.14 -16.84
C LEU A 526 -18.40 21.42 -18.08
N ILE A 527 -18.06 22.16 -19.15
CA ILE A 527 -17.48 21.59 -20.39
C ILE A 527 -16.04 21.14 -20.16
N VAL A 528 -15.17 21.97 -19.58
CA VAL A 528 -13.77 21.64 -19.32
C VAL A 528 -13.62 20.53 -18.28
N SER A 529 -14.60 20.39 -17.38
CA SER A 529 -14.56 19.38 -16.34
C SER A 529 -14.79 17.95 -16.81
N GLU A 530 -14.99 17.67 -18.12
CA GLU A 530 -15.21 16.33 -18.75
C GLU A 530 -14.89 15.16 -17.80
N ASN A 531 -15.87 14.87 -16.94
CA ASN A 531 -15.72 13.97 -15.82
C ASN A 531 -16.47 12.68 -16.15
N PRO A 532 -15.99 11.50 -15.73
CA PRO A 532 -16.74 10.25 -15.81
C PRO A 532 -18.20 10.36 -15.31
N ILE A 533 -18.48 11.24 -14.34
CA ILE A 533 -19.86 11.57 -13.91
C ILE A 533 -20.66 12.26 -14.98
N MET A 534 -20.10 13.24 -15.66
CA MET A 534 -20.81 13.89 -16.75
C MET A 534 -20.99 12.93 -17.92
N ASN A 535 -20.15 11.90 -18.09
CA ASN A 535 -20.42 10.81 -19.04
C ASN A 535 -21.53 9.88 -18.56
N ARG A 536 -21.60 9.45 -17.29
CA ARG A 536 -22.71 8.64 -16.76
C ARG A 536 -24.03 9.42 -16.64
N LEU A 537 -23.98 10.67 -16.20
CA LEU A 537 -25.10 11.60 -16.28
C LEU A 537 -25.42 11.85 -17.75
N SER A 538 -24.45 12.03 -18.66
CA SER A 538 -24.78 12.11 -20.08
C SER A 538 -25.47 10.85 -20.54
N ASP A 539 -25.10 9.65 -20.10
CA ASP A 539 -25.83 8.42 -20.45
C ASP A 539 -27.25 8.39 -19.87
N TYR A 540 -27.47 8.89 -18.66
CA TYR A 540 -28.81 9.03 -18.06
C TYR A 540 -29.64 10.17 -18.69
N TRP A 541 -28.99 11.27 -19.09
CA TRP A 541 -29.60 12.49 -19.63
C TRP A 541 -29.81 12.38 -21.16
N LEU A 542 -28.91 11.70 -21.90
CA LEU A 542 -29.04 11.33 -23.31
C LEU A 542 -30.16 10.30 -23.53
N LYS A 543 -30.41 9.45 -22.53
CA LYS A 543 -31.58 8.56 -22.52
C LYS A 543 -32.89 9.27 -22.19
N SER A 544 -32.86 10.54 -21.77
CA SER A 544 -34.04 11.36 -21.47
C SER A 544 -34.15 12.56 -22.43
N PRO A 545 -34.83 12.41 -23.59
CA PRO A 545 -35.01 13.47 -24.58
C PRO A 545 -35.47 14.84 -24.03
N PRO A 546 -36.33 14.93 -22.99
CA PRO A 546 -36.75 16.22 -22.42
C PRO A 546 -35.60 17.01 -21.78
N ALA A 547 -34.61 16.32 -21.20
CA ALA A 547 -33.56 16.96 -20.42
C ALA A 547 -32.53 17.65 -21.32
N ILE A 548 -32.19 17.04 -22.46
CA ILE A 548 -31.40 17.67 -23.53
C ILE A 548 -32.13 18.89 -24.09
N PHE A 549 -33.45 18.78 -24.29
CA PHE A 549 -34.27 19.88 -24.79
C PHE A 549 -34.31 21.06 -23.80
N ILE A 550 -34.47 20.79 -22.50
CA ILE A 550 -34.45 21.81 -21.45
C ILE A 550 -33.06 22.46 -21.36
N LEU A 551 -31.97 21.69 -21.40
CA LEU A 551 -30.61 22.23 -21.37
C LEU A 551 -30.32 23.08 -22.61
N ALA A 552 -30.70 22.61 -23.80
CA ALA A 552 -30.58 23.35 -25.04
C ALA A 552 -31.39 24.66 -25.00
N ILE A 553 -32.64 24.62 -24.51
CA ILE A 553 -33.47 25.82 -24.31
C ILE A 553 -32.84 26.76 -23.28
N VAL A 554 -32.32 26.26 -22.16
CA VAL A 554 -31.64 27.09 -21.15
C VAL A 554 -30.39 27.75 -21.73
N ILE A 555 -29.58 27.02 -22.49
CA ILE A 555 -28.40 27.55 -23.19
C ILE A 555 -28.81 28.56 -24.27
N LEU A 556 -29.89 28.32 -25.02
CA LEU A 556 -30.35 29.23 -26.08
C LEU A 556 -30.98 30.51 -25.51
N VAL A 557 -31.84 30.37 -24.49
CA VAL A 557 -32.62 31.46 -23.87
C VAL A 557 -31.76 32.29 -22.93
N LEU A 558 -30.85 31.68 -22.17
CA LEU A 558 -29.97 32.42 -21.25
C LEU A 558 -28.60 32.71 -21.87
N GLY A 559 -28.06 31.86 -22.74
CA GLY A 559 -26.72 32.01 -23.30
C GLY A 559 -26.61 33.11 -24.35
N VAL A 560 -27.60 33.28 -25.24
CA VAL A 560 -27.56 34.35 -26.27
C VAL A 560 -27.63 35.76 -25.67
N PRO A 561 -28.55 36.07 -24.72
CA PRO A 561 -28.51 37.33 -23.98
C PRO A 561 -27.23 37.48 -23.15
N SER A 562 -26.71 36.38 -22.60
CA SER A 562 -25.49 36.39 -21.80
C SER A 562 -24.26 36.74 -22.62
N LEU A 563 -24.08 36.15 -23.81
CA LEU A 563 -22.99 36.50 -24.72
C LEU A 563 -23.06 37.96 -25.14
N ARG A 564 -24.27 38.48 -25.44
CA ARG A 564 -24.47 39.86 -25.86
C ARG A 564 -24.13 40.86 -24.74
N ASN A 565 -24.46 40.53 -23.50
CA ASN A 565 -24.13 41.35 -22.34
C ASN A 565 -22.65 41.25 -21.93
N ALA A 566 -22.06 40.06 -22.05
CA ALA A 566 -20.62 39.86 -21.86
C ALA A 566 -19.81 40.63 -22.92
N GLN A 567 -20.22 40.63 -24.19
CA GLN A 567 -19.61 41.45 -25.24
C GLN A 567 -19.68 42.95 -24.94
N LYS A 568 -20.80 43.45 -24.40
CA LYS A 568 -20.91 44.85 -23.94
C LYS A 568 -19.94 45.14 -22.79
N PHE A 569 -19.79 44.20 -21.85
CA PHE A 569 -18.82 44.30 -20.75
C PHE A 569 -17.37 44.36 -21.25
N PHE A 570 -17.00 43.49 -22.21
CA PHE A 570 -15.66 43.49 -22.82
C PHE A 570 -15.39 44.69 -23.75
N ARG A 571 -16.40 45.49 -24.13
CA ARG A 571 -16.26 46.68 -25.01
C ARG A 571 -16.27 48.04 -24.30
N GLY A 572 -16.60 48.16 -23.00
CA GLY A 572 -16.68 49.46 -22.30
C GLY A 572 -15.35 50.07 -21.80
N GLU A 573 -15.10 51.36 -22.01
CA GLU A 573 -13.79 52.08 -21.97
C GLU A 573 -12.83 51.91 -20.75
N ASN A 574 -13.23 51.26 -19.66
CA ASN A 574 -12.41 51.17 -18.44
C ASN A 574 -11.45 49.95 -18.44
N GLN A 575 -10.23 50.14 -18.96
CA GLN A 575 -9.25 49.06 -19.20
C GLN A 575 -8.76 48.36 -17.91
N ASN A 576 -8.55 49.11 -16.81
CA ASN A 576 -8.06 48.54 -15.54
C ASN A 576 -9.09 47.65 -14.82
N SER A 577 -10.40 47.96 -14.93
CA SER A 577 -11.42 47.09 -14.35
C SER A 577 -11.59 45.79 -15.13
N ARG A 578 -11.33 45.79 -16.46
CA ARG A 578 -11.39 44.59 -17.29
C ARG A 578 -10.29 43.59 -16.93
N VAL A 579 -9.04 44.04 -16.82
CA VAL A 579 -7.90 43.16 -16.50
C VAL A 579 -8.10 42.50 -15.13
N LEU A 580 -8.47 43.28 -14.11
CA LEU A 580 -8.69 42.74 -12.76
C LEU A 580 -9.94 41.85 -12.65
N THR A 581 -11.01 42.15 -13.41
CA THR A 581 -12.20 41.28 -13.46
C THR A 581 -11.91 39.96 -14.18
N VAL A 582 -11.17 39.99 -15.29
CA VAL A 582 -10.72 38.77 -15.99
C VAL A 582 -9.80 37.95 -15.09
N LEU A 583 -8.92 38.59 -14.32
CA LEU A 583 -8.00 37.91 -13.40
C LEU A 583 -8.77 37.27 -12.23
N ILE A 584 -9.76 37.95 -11.65
CA ILE A 584 -10.63 37.39 -10.60
C ILE A 584 -11.50 36.26 -11.15
N SER A 585 -12.15 36.45 -12.31
CA SER A 585 -12.94 35.41 -13.00
C SER A 585 -12.10 34.20 -13.37
N ALA A 586 -10.85 34.39 -13.82
CA ALA A 586 -9.89 33.32 -14.06
C ALA A 586 -9.49 32.63 -12.75
N LEU A 587 -9.30 33.37 -11.65
CA LEU A 587 -8.98 32.79 -10.34
C LEU A 587 -10.13 31.94 -9.78
N ILE A 588 -11.37 32.36 -10.00
CA ILE A 588 -12.58 31.61 -9.64
C ILE A 588 -12.75 30.40 -10.55
N LEU A 589 -12.48 30.54 -11.85
CA LEU A 589 -12.48 29.44 -12.80
C LEU A 589 -11.44 28.39 -12.38
N ILE A 590 -10.22 28.81 -12.02
CA ILE A 590 -9.16 27.94 -11.49
C ILE A 590 -9.63 27.27 -10.19
N LEU A 591 -10.16 28.03 -9.22
CA LEU A 591 -10.64 27.47 -7.96
C LEU A 591 -11.79 26.47 -8.16
N ALA A 592 -12.71 26.75 -9.10
CA ALA A 592 -13.83 25.88 -9.45
C ALA A 592 -13.39 24.62 -10.22
N ILE A 593 -12.43 24.76 -11.16
CA ILE A 593 -11.80 23.65 -11.90
C ILE A 593 -11.03 22.72 -10.95
N PHE A 594 -10.50 23.22 -9.83
CA PHE A 594 -9.85 22.36 -8.83
C PHE A 594 -10.83 21.76 -7.81
N THR A 595 -11.88 22.48 -7.39
CA THR A 595 -12.78 22.03 -6.31
C THR A 595 -13.96 21.16 -6.78
N VAL A 596 -14.52 21.44 -7.96
CA VAL A 596 -15.72 20.77 -8.47
C VAL A 596 -15.38 19.39 -9.06
N PRO A 597 -14.38 19.22 -9.93
CA PRO A 597 -13.94 17.90 -10.40
C PRO A 597 -13.38 17.02 -9.28
N PHE A 598 -12.75 17.62 -8.25
CA PHE A 598 -12.25 16.88 -7.09
C PHE A 598 -13.39 16.32 -6.23
N GLY A 599 -14.38 17.14 -5.88
CA GLY A 599 -15.56 16.69 -5.13
C GLY A 599 -16.47 15.74 -5.92
N LEU A 600 -16.48 15.86 -7.25
CA LEU A 600 -17.22 14.96 -8.15
C LEU A 600 -16.48 13.63 -8.37
N ASN A 601 -15.17 13.61 -8.67
CA ASN A 601 -14.40 12.36 -8.82
C ASN A 601 -14.53 11.46 -7.58
N LEU A 602 -14.50 12.06 -6.38
CA LEU A 602 -14.76 11.40 -5.09
C LEU A 602 -16.14 10.72 -5.00
N ALA A 603 -17.14 11.25 -5.69
CA ALA A 603 -18.52 10.76 -5.65
C ALA A 603 -18.84 9.70 -6.72
N SER A 604 -17.97 9.45 -7.70
CA SER A 604 -18.25 8.53 -8.81
C SER A 604 -17.28 7.41 -9.08
N ASP A 605 -16.00 7.63 -8.77
CA ASP A 605 -14.93 6.70 -9.06
C ASP A 605 -14.20 6.40 -7.76
N SER A 606 -14.74 5.44 -7.01
CA SER A 606 -13.95 4.67 -6.03
C SER A 606 -12.80 3.90 -6.69
N GLN A 607 -12.67 3.93 -8.03
CA GLN A 607 -11.75 3.10 -8.81
C GLN A 607 -10.51 3.85 -9.35
N ASN A 608 -10.51 5.18 -9.53
CA ASN A 608 -9.38 5.93 -10.12
C ASN A 608 -8.72 6.96 -9.19
N LEU A 609 -9.09 6.96 -7.91
CA LEU A 609 -8.48 7.80 -6.86
C LEU A 609 -6.98 7.51 -6.61
N TYR A 610 -6.47 6.40 -7.13
CA TYR A 610 -5.06 5.99 -6.98
C TYR A 610 -4.07 6.99 -7.57
N GLN A 611 -4.39 7.61 -8.71
CA GLN A 611 -3.48 8.58 -9.30
C GLN A 611 -3.38 9.85 -8.45
N PHE A 612 -4.49 10.31 -7.84
CA PHE A 612 -4.50 11.55 -7.06
C PHE A 612 -3.94 11.43 -5.64
N ARG A 613 -4.07 10.24 -5.03
CA ARG A 613 -3.61 9.93 -3.65
C ARG A 613 -2.09 10.01 -3.48
N ASP A 614 -1.33 9.89 -4.56
CA ASP A 614 0.14 9.89 -4.52
C ASP A 614 0.75 11.28 -4.74
N TYR A 615 -0.04 12.26 -5.18
CA TYR A 615 0.44 13.65 -5.34
C TYR A 615 0.48 14.46 -4.04
N PHE A 616 -0.20 14.04 -2.96
CA PHE A 616 -0.34 14.86 -1.74
C PHE A 616 0.25 14.23 -0.47
N PHE A 617 0.57 12.94 -0.45
CA PHE A 617 0.99 12.25 0.77
C PHE A 617 2.24 11.39 0.58
N PRO A 618 3.27 11.55 1.43
CA PRO A 618 4.46 10.72 1.35
C PRO A 618 4.21 9.29 1.85
N VAL A 619 4.79 8.36 1.09
CA VAL A 619 4.78 6.90 1.24
C VAL A 619 5.33 6.41 2.59
N THR A 620 6.18 7.19 3.27
CA THR A 620 6.86 6.74 4.49
C THR A 620 5.95 6.39 5.65
N TRP A 621 4.81 7.08 5.82
CA TRP A 621 3.86 6.73 6.88
C TRP A 621 3.03 5.50 6.53
N ARG A 622 2.75 5.28 5.24
CA ARG A 622 2.02 4.11 4.73
C ARG A 622 2.86 2.84 4.90
N ASP A 623 4.14 2.92 4.53
CA ASP A 623 5.11 1.82 4.70
C ASP A 623 5.38 1.50 6.17
N ILE A 624 5.51 2.52 7.05
CA ILE A 624 5.73 2.32 8.49
C ILE A 624 4.49 1.73 9.18
N LEU A 625 3.29 2.08 8.72
CA LEU A 625 2.04 1.56 9.27
C LEU A 625 1.66 0.20 8.67
N GLY A 626 2.42 -0.34 7.70
CA GLY A 626 2.09 -1.58 7.00
C GLY A 626 0.77 -1.51 6.24
N VAL A 627 0.24 -0.30 5.96
CA VAL A 627 -1.07 -0.11 5.34
C VAL A 627 -0.91 0.04 3.84
N GLN A 628 -1.21 -1.03 3.11
CA GLN A 628 -1.28 -1.04 1.65
C GLN A 628 -2.61 -0.39 1.21
N ALA A 629 -2.53 0.77 0.58
CA ALA A 629 -3.71 1.56 0.19
C ALA A 629 -4.39 1.08 -1.11
N THR A 630 -3.87 0.02 -1.74
CA THR A 630 -4.16 -0.36 -3.14
C THR A 630 -5.29 -1.37 -3.30
N VAL A 631 -5.81 -1.92 -2.21
CA VAL A 631 -7.15 -2.50 -2.19
C VAL A 631 -7.98 -1.45 -1.46
N GLY A 632 -9.10 -0.99 -2.01
CA GLY A 632 -10.00 -0.02 -1.36
C GLY A 632 -10.58 -0.49 0.00
N ILE A 633 -10.03 -1.55 0.57
CA ILE A 633 -10.27 -2.11 1.88
C ILE A 633 -8.87 -2.32 2.47
N PRO A 634 -8.48 -1.62 3.57
CA PRO A 634 -7.24 -1.95 4.24
C PRO A 634 -7.28 -3.44 4.58
N GLU A 635 -6.27 -4.21 4.20
CA GLU A 635 -6.10 -5.53 4.82
C GLU A 635 -6.14 -5.30 6.32
N ASN A 636 -7.19 -5.82 6.96
CA ASN A 636 -7.53 -5.51 8.34
C ASN A 636 -6.60 -6.28 9.29
N HIS A 637 -5.30 -6.00 9.20
CA HIS A 637 -4.30 -6.58 10.08
C HIS A 637 -4.40 -6.04 11.52
N PHE A 638 -5.12 -4.92 11.72
CA PHE A 638 -5.13 -4.14 12.96
C PHE A 638 -6.52 -4.04 13.63
N ASP A 639 -7.51 -4.85 13.21
CA ASP A 639 -8.89 -4.77 13.72
C ASP A 639 -9.51 -3.35 13.60
N LEU A 640 -9.10 -2.56 12.60
CA LEU A 640 -9.53 -1.17 12.36
C LEU A 640 -11.04 -1.06 12.15
N ASP A 641 -11.66 -2.14 11.69
CA ASP A 641 -13.09 -2.26 11.45
C ASP A 641 -13.93 -2.19 12.74
N ASN A 642 -13.32 -2.45 13.90
CA ASN A 642 -13.99 -2.38 15.19
C ASN A 642 -14.18 -0.92 15.67
N SER A 643 -13.49 0.06 15.07
CA SER A 643 -13.59 1.48 15.44
C SER A 643 -14.03 2.34 14.24
N PRO A 644 -15.33 2.67 14.11
CA PRO A 644 -15.83 3.52 13.02
C PRO A 644 -15.17 4.90 13.00
N LEU A 645 -14.76 5.41 14.16
CA LEU A 645 -14.03 6.68 14.27
C LEU A 645 -12.62 6.61 13.69
N THR A 646 -11.90 5.51 13.94
CA THR A 646 -10.53 5.33 13.41
C THR A 646 -10.57 5.15 11.90
N ARG A 647 -11.56 4.39 11.39
CA ARG A 647 -11.81 4.26 9.95
C ARG A 647 -12.16 5.61 9.30
N ALA A 648 -13.09 6.36 9.87
CA ALA A 648 -13.47 7.68 9.35
C ALA A 648 -12.29 8.67 9.35
N TRP A 649 -11.44 8.64 10.39
CA TRP A 649 -10.26 9.49 10.45
C TRP A 649 -9.21 9.09 9.40
N LEU A 650 -8.98 7.79 9.23
CA LEU A 650 -8.06 7.28 8.22
C LEU A 650 -8.48 7.68 6.81
N VAL A 651 -9.76 7.49 6.47
CA VAL A 651 -10.32 7.91 5.19
C VAL A 651 -10.25 9.42 5.03
N TRP A 652 -10.62 10.19 6.07
CA TRP A 652 -10.48 11.64 6.06
C TRP A 652 -9.04 12.09 5.81
N TYR A 653 -8.06 11.41 6.40
CA TYR A 653 -6.65 11.69 6.18
C TYR A 653 -6.25 11.38 4.73
N TRP A 654 -6.64 10.21 4.19
CA TRP A 654 -6.35 9.81 2.81
C TRP A 654 -6.97 10.72 1.75
N GLU A 655 -8.16 11.23 2.00
CA GLU A 655 -8.87 12.13 1.09
C GLU A 655 -8.47 13.61 1.25
N ALA A 656 -7.32 13.86 1.90
CA ALA A 656 -6.83 15.20 2.18
C ALA A 656 -7.83 16.11 2.89
N GLY A 657 -8.62 15.54 3.81
CA GLY A 657 -9.55 16.24 4.68
C GLY A 657 -8.91 17.39 5.47
N GLU A 658 -7.60 17.36 5.68
CA GLU A 658 -6.83 18.45 6.27
C GLU A 658 -6.88 19.74 5.44
N LEU A 659 -6.78 19.64 4.11
CA LEU A 659 -6.90 20.78 3.20
C LEU A 659 -8.32 21.35 3.25
N PHE A 660 -9.33 20.48 3.25
CA PHE A 660 -10.74 20.89 3.39
C PHE A 660 -11.02 21.54 4.73
N THR A 661 -10.42 21.04 5.81
CA THR A 661 -10.50 21.65 7.13
C THR A 661 -9.98 23.08 7.09
N VAL A 662 -8.79 23.31 6.55
CA VAL A 662 -8.21 24.65 6.42
C VAL A 662 -9.11 25.55 5.56
N LEU A 663 -9.56 25.07 4.41
CA LEU A 663 -10.41 25.83 3.48
C LEU A 663 -11.74 26.25 4.12
N ILE A 664 -12.46 25.31 4.73
CA ILE A 664 -13.76 25.55 5.36
C ILE A 664 -13.58 26.51 6.54
N SER A 665 -12.57 26.29 7.40
CA SER A 665 -12.31 27.13 8.57
C SER A 665 -11.96 28.57 8.19
N VAL A 666 -11.13 28.76 7.17
CA VAL A 666 -10.79 30.10 6.66
C VAL A 666 -12.02 30.77 6.04
N THR A 667 -12.85 30.01 5.32
CA THR A 667 -14.08 30.53 4.70
C THR A 667 -15.11 30.98 5.74
N ILE A 668 -15.32 30.20 6.80
CA ILE A 668 -16.20 30.55 7.92
C ILE A 668 -15.66 31.80 8.63
N LEU A 669 -14.36 31.85 8.90
CA LEU A 669 -13.71 32.97 9.56
C LEU A 669 -13.82 34.27 8.74
N LEU A 670 -13.61 34.19 7.43
CA LEU A 670 -13.75 35.32 6.51
C LEU A 670 -15.20 35.80 6.44
N THR A 671 -16.16 34.88 6.29
CA THR A 671 -17.60 35.19 6.26
C THR A 671 -18.04 35.89 7.54
N TRP A 672 -17.57 35.39 8.68
CA TRP A 672 -17.83 36.01 9.97
C TRP A 672 -17.22 37.40 10.09
N TYR A 673 -15.96 37.57 9.64
CA TYR A 673 -15.30 38.88 9.63
C TYR A 673 -16.07 39.90 8.79
N LEU A 674 -16.48 39.51 7.59
CA LEU A 674 -17.28 40.35 6.69
C LEU A 674 -18.65 40.71 7.30
N LYS A 675 -19.34 39.75 7.91
CA LYS A 675 -20.61 39.97 8.63
C LYS A 675 -20.46 40.89 9.84
N ARG A 676 -19.31 40.86 10.51
CA ARG A 676 -19.06 41.75 11.66
C ARG A 676 -18.76 43.16 11.20
N GLN A 677 -17.94 43.32 10.17
CA GLN A 677 -17.65 44.62 9.59
C GLN A 677 -18.91 45.26 9.01
N SER A 678 -19.82 44.47 8.41
CA SER A 678 -21.06 45.00 7.85
C SER A 678 -21.99 45.58 8.92
N LYS A 679 -22.02 45.00 10.12
CA LYS A 679 -22.79 45.54 11.26
C LYS A 679 -22.23 46.86 11.82
N LEU A 680 -20.98 47.20 11.52
CA LEU A 680 -20.34 48.44 11.99
C LEU A 680 -20.63 49.63 11.07
N LEU A 681 -21.27 49.41 9.92
CA LEU A 681 -21.60 50.44 8.93
C LEU A 681 -23.12 50.63 8.86
N THR A 682 -23.55 51.89 8.78
CA THR A 682 -24.96 52.31 8.83
C THR A 682 -25.82 51.77 7.68
N GLY A 683 -25.23 51.42 6.52
CA GLY A 683 -25.89 50.76 5.38
C GLY A 683 -25.50 49.29 5.19
N GLY A 684 -24.99 48.64 6.23
CA GLY A 684 -24.82 47.19 6.26
C GLY A 684 -23.79 46.65 5.27
N LEU A 685 -24.04 45.46 4.74
CA LEU A 685 -23.13 44.77 3.81
C LEU A 685 -23.00 45.54 2.49
N THR A 686 -24.08 46.20 2.06
CA THR A 686 -24.16 46.90 0.79
C THR A 686 -23.27 48.15 0.79
N GLU A 687 -23.28 48.90 1.89
CA GLU A 687 -22.43 50.09 2.05
C GLU A 687 -20.97 49.74 2.36
N LEU A 688 -20.72 48.64 3.09
CA LEU A 688 -19.37 48.06 3.28
C LEU A 688 -18.65 47.73 1.98
N LEU A 689 -19.43 47.31 1.01
CA LEU A 689 -18.96 46.87 -0.28
C LEU A 689 -18.85 48.07 -1.23
N GLN A 690 -19.83 48.97 -1.26
CA GLN A 690 -19.84 50.16 -2.13
C GLN A 690 -18.78 51.22 -1.78
N THR A 691 -18.30 51.26 -0.53
CA THR A 691 -17.12 52.05 -0.15
C THR A 691 -15.86 51.45 -0.78
N ARG A 692 -15.63 51.74 -2.07
CA ARG A 692 -14.46 51.30 -2.85
C ARG A 692 -13.18 51.48 -2.02
N LEU A 693 -12.39 50.41 -1.95
CA LEU A 693 -10.98 50.34 -1.51
C LEU A 693 -10.61 50.14 -0.02
N ARG A 694 -11.53 49.98 0.94
CA ARG A 694 -11.10 49.79 2.36
C ARG A 694 -11.81 48.70 3.15
N ILE A 695 -12.27 47.63 2.49
CA ILE A 695 -12.13 46.32 3.16
C ILE A 695 -10.62 46.18 3.32
N GLU A 696 -10.13 46.31 4.55
CA GLU A 696 -8.71 46.13 4.78
C GLU A 696 -8.41 44.65 4.58
N LEU A 697 -8.21 44.23 3.33
CA LEU A 697 -7.62 42.94 2.95
C LEU A 697 -6.34 42.70 3.76
N ARG A 698 -5.66 43.80 4.11
CA ARG A 698 -4.63 43.83 5.13
C ARG A 698 -5.05 43.26 6.49
N ASN A 699 -6.16 43.70 7.06
CA ASN A 699 -6.69 43.19 8.33
C ASN A 699 -7.31 41.80 8.21
N ALA A 700 -8.00 41.50 7.11
CA ALA A 700 -8.51 40.16 6.84
C ALA A 700 -7.35 39.16 6.71
N GLY A 701 -6.33 39.49 5.92
CA GLY A 701 -5.10 38.70 5.78
C GLY A 701 -4.33 38.58 7.10
N ARG A 702 -4.26 39.64 7.91
CA ARG A 702 -3.68 39.56 9.28
C ARG A 702 -4.50 38.68 10.21
N LEU A 703 -5.82 38.70 10.12
CA LEU A 703 -6.70 37.86 10.93
C LEU A 703 -6.52 36.39 10.55
N ILE A 704 -6.54 36.08 9.25
CA ILE A 704 -6.30 34.75 8.72
C ILE A 704 -4.91 34.27 9.13
N ALA A 705 -3.86 35.07 8.89
CA ALA A 705 -2.50 34.73 9.28
C ALA A 705 -2.36 34.45 10.78
N LYS A 706 -2.91 35.32 11.65
CA LYS A 706 -2.90 35.09 13.09
C LYS A 706 -3.64 33.82 13.48
N SER A 707 -4.77 33.53 12.83
CA SER A 707 -5.54 32.32 13.08
C SER A 707 -4.79 31.07 12.63
N CYS A 708 -4.17 31.10 11.46
CA CYS A 708 -3.41 29.97 10.93
C CYS A 708 -2.14 29.71 11.75
N VAL A 709 -1.41 30.76 12.17
CA VAL A 709 -0.26 30.61 13.09
C VAL A 709 -0.70 30.02 14.42
N LEU A 710 -1.86 30.41 14.94
CA LEU A 710 -2.39 29.86 16.18
C LEU A 710 -2.66 28.34 16.06
N VAL A 711 -3.28 27.92 14.95
CA VAL A 711 -3.53 26.50 14.68
C VAL A 711 -2.24 25.74 14.46
N ALA A 712 -1.30 26.27 13.68
CA ALA A 712 0.04 25.71 13.52
C ALA A 712 0.72 25.50 14.88
N LEU A 713 0.63 26.47 15.78
CA LEU A 713 1.20 26.36 17.12
C LEU A 713 0.52 25.28 17.98
N LEU A 714 -0.81 25.16 17.91
CA LEU A 714 -1.55 24.11 18.63
C LEU A 714 -1.22 22.71 18.11
N PHE A 715 -1.23 22.51 16.79
CA PHE A 715 -0.87 21.22 16.20
C PHE A 715 0.62 20.92 16.32
N SER A 716 1.49 21.92 16.42
CA SER A 716 2.91 21.71 16.78
C SER A 716 3.05 21.15 18.19
N LEU A 717 2.21 21.57 19.16
CA LEU A 717 2.21 20.96 20.49
C LEU A 717 1.75 19.50 20.46
N ILE A 718 0.69 19.20 19.69
CA ILE A 718 0.20 17.83 19.50
C ILE A 718 1.31 16.98 18.86
N TYR A 719 1.92 17.48 17.79
CA TYR A 719 3.04 16.82 17.12
C TYR A 719 4.18 16.54 18.10
N LEU A 720 4.66 17.55 18.83
CA LEU A 720 5.75 17.41 19.81
C LEU A 720 5.43 16.47 20.98
N ALA A 721 4.15 16.29 21.33
CA ALA A 721 3.72 15.36 22.38
C ALA A 721 3.73 13.90 21.90
N VAL A 722 3.46 13.68 20.61
CA VAL A 722 3.17 12.36 20.03
C VAL A 722 4.35 11.80 19.24
N ILE A 723 5.22 12.66 18.68
CA ILE A 723 6.39 12.23 17.93
C ILE A 723 7.40 11.41 18.76
N PRO A 724 7.68 11.69 20.06
CA PRO A 724 8.67 10.91 20.81
C PRO A 724 8.31 9.42 21.00
N PRO A 725 7.10 9.03 21.47
CA PRO A 725 6.74 7.62 21.58
C PRO A 725 6.71 6.93 20.21
N PHE A 726 6.26 7.63 19.16
CA PHE A 726 6.29 7.11 17.80
C PHE A 726 7.72 6.80 17.31
N LEU A 727 8.67 7.72 17.50
CA LEU A 727 10.07 7.52 17.10
C LEU A 727 10.73 6.37 17.87
N MET A 728 10.40 6.22 19.17
CA MET A 728 10.96 5.14 19.98
C MET A 728 10.47 3.76 19.54
N SER A 729 9.19 3.59 19.23
CA SER A 729 8.69 2.26 18.81
C SER A 729 9.00 1.97 17.35
N SER A 730 9.00 2.98 16.47
CA SER A 730 9.50 2.83 15.09
C SER A 730 10.99 2.48 15.06
N GLY A 731 11.81 3.13 15.89
CA GLY A 731 13.23 2.82 16.03
C GLY A 731 13.50 1.40 16.52
N LYS A 732 12.75 0.93 17.53
CA LYS A 732 12.87 -0.46 18.02
C LYS A 732 12.56 -1.48 16.92
N GLN A 733 11.54 -1.25 16.11
CA GLN A 733 11.17 -2.13 15.02
C GLN A 733 12.20 -2.09 13.89
N LEU A 734 12.63 -0.89 13.50
CA LEU A 734 13.68 -0.73 12.50
C LEU A 734 14.96 -1.48 12.91
N HIS A 735 15.33 -1.38 14.19
CA HIS A 735 16.48 -2.08 14.74
C HIS A 735 16.28 -3.61 14.78
N LYS A 736 15.08 -4.08 15.10
CA LYS A 736 14.72 -5.51 15.04
C LYS A 736 14.85 -6.06 13.61
N ASN A 737 14.28 -5.35 12.64
CA ASN A 737 14.34 -5.74 11.22
C ASN A 737 15.78 -5.66 10.71
N TYR A 738 16.52 -4.60 11.07
CA TYR A 738 17.95 -4.49 10.76
C TYR A 738 18.73 -5.68 11.32
N ARG A 739 18.54 -6.03 12.59
CA ARG A 739 19.18 -7.21 13.19
C ARG A 739 18.83 -8.48 12.44
N HIS A 740 17.57 -8.68 12.05
CA HIS A 740 17.16 -9.84 11.26
C HIS A 740 17.86 -9.90 9.90
N LEU A 741 17.99 -8.76 9.21
CA LEU A 741 18.67 -8.67 7.91
C LEU A 741 20.19 -8.86 8.01
N THR A 742 20.79 -8.47 9.14
CA THR A 742 22.24 -8.63 9.38
C THR A 742 22.63 -9.95 10.03
N ASP A 743 21.70 -10.57 10.78
CA ASP A 743 21.88 -11.82 11.51
C ASP A 743 20.67 -12.75 11.25
N PRO A 744 20.74 -13.57 10.19
CA PRO A 744 19.72 -14.54 9.83
C PRO A 744 19.42 -15.56 10.93
N HIS A 745 20.39 -15.87 11.80
CA HIS A 745 20.26 -16.92 12.82
C HIS A 745 19.48 -16.46 14.06
N PHE A 746 19.40 -15.14 14.31
CA PHE A 746 18.68 -14.58 15.45
C PHE A 746 17.21 -15.02 15.55
N ALA A 747 16.53 -15.19 14.40
CA ALA A 747 15.15 -15.67 14.37
C ALA A 747 15.04 -17.14 14.80
N ASN A 748 16.01 -17.98 14.42
CA ASN A 748 16.03 -19.40 14.75
C ASN A 748 16.28 -19.65 16.24
N GLU A 749 17.19 -18.90 16.87
CA GLU A 749 17.50 -19.08 18.30
C GLU A 749 16.25 -18.90 19.17
N SER A 750 15.39 -17.94 18.81
CA SER A 750 14.12 -17.71 19.52
C SER A 750 13.15 -18.87 19.34
N ILE A 751 13.04 -19.42 18.12
CA ILE A 751 12.16 -20.55 17.80
C ILE A 751 12.64 -21.83 18.50
N GLU A 752 13.94 -22.12 18.45
CA GLU A 752 14.54 -23.29 19.10
C GLU A 752 14.36 -23.25 20.62
N SER A 753 14.51 -22.08 21.24
CA SER A 753 14.27 -21.92 22.68
C SER A 753 12.81 -22.23 23.06
N LEU A 754 11.86 -21.81 22.22
CA LEU A 754 10.43 -22.04 22.44
C LEU A 754 10.05 -23.51 22.23
N TYR A 755 10.65 -24.17 21.23
CA TYR A 755 10.53 -25.63 21.06
C TYR A 755 11.07 -26.40 22.27
N ALA A 756 12.21 -25.98 22.82
CA ALA A 756 12.78 -26.61 24.00
C ALA A 756 11.87 -26.46 25.24
N GLU A 757 11.28 -25.27 25.43
CA GLU A 757 10.32 -25.00 26.50
C GLU A 757 9.06 -25.86 26.35
N MET A 758 8.49 -25.94 25.13
CA MET A 758 7.31 -26.75 24.85
C MET A 758 7.53 -28.25 25.00
N LYS A 759 8.74 -28.74 24.70
CA LYS A 759 9.11 -30.14 24.94
C LYS A 759 9.29 -30.45 26.43
N ALA A 760 9.62 -29.45 27.24
CA ALA A 760 9.77 -29.60 28.69
C ALA A 760 8.42 -29.57 29.44
N ASP A 761 7.37 -28.98 28.86
CA ASP A 761 6.03 -28.94 29.45
C ASP A 761 5.25 -30.26 29.21
N SER A 762 5.23 -31.13 30.23
CA SER A 762 4.56 -32.43 30.14
C SER A 762 3.05 -32.33 29.93
N ALA A 763 2.39 -31.31 30.49
CA ALA A 763 0.94 -31.15 30.36
C ALA A 763 0.56 -30.74 28.94
N LEU A 764 1.35 -29.84 28.34
CA LEU A 764 1.19 -29.45 26.95
C LEU A 764 1.46 -30.63 26.01
N GLN A 765 2.54 -31.40 26.25
CA GLN A 765 2.85 -32.59 25.45
C GLN A 765 1.72 -33.62 25.44
N ASP A 766 1.08 -33.87 26.58
CA ASP A 766 -0.04 -34.81 26.67
C ASP A 766 -1.29 -34.30 25.95
N GLN A 767 -1.56 -32.99 26.00
CA GLN A 767 -2.63 -32.36 25.21
C GLN A 767 -2.39 -32.50 23.70
N LEU A 768 -1.17 -32.19 23.24
CA LEU A 768 -0.80 -32.27 21.81
C LEU A 768 -0.86 -33.72 21.30
N ARG A 769 -0.46 -34.70 22.11
CA ARG A 769 -0.61 -36.13 21.79
C ARG A 769 -2.07 -36.53 21.60
N LYS A 770 -2.97 -36.04 22.46
CA LYS A 770 -4.41 -36.29 22.34
C LYS A 770 -4.95 -35.73 21.01
N GLN A 771 -4.60 -34.50 20.66
CA GLN A 771 -4.98 -33.89 19.38
C GLN A 771 -4.44 -34.68 18.19
N ALA A 772 -3.17 -35.08 18.21
CA ALA A 772 -2.57 -35.91 17.17
C ALA A 772 -3.31 -37.27 17.01
N SER A 773 -3.74 -37.89 18.12
CA SER A 773 -4.53 -39.13 18.05
C SER A 773 -5.92 -38.93 17.42
N GLU A 774 -6.56 -37.79 17.67
CA GLU A 774 -7.88 -37.45 17.10
C GLU A 774 -7.74 -37.20 15.59
N ASP A 775 -6.67 -36.53 15.17
CA ASP A 775 -6.33 -36.32 13.75
C ASP A 775 -6.09 -37.63 13.02
N ARG A 776 -5.33 -38.54 13.64
CA ARG A 776 -5.11 -39.89 13.10
C ARG A 776 -6.43 -40.60 12.85
N GLN A 777 -7.36 -40.59 13.82
CA GLN A 777 -8.66 -41.23 13.65
C GLN A 777 -9.42 -40.64 12.46
N ARG A 778 -9.48 -39.31 12.34
CA ARG A 778 -10.13 -38.63 11.22
C ARG A 778 -9.55 -39.03 9.86
N VAL A 779 -8.23 -39.15 9.75
CA VAL A 779 -7.57 -39.56 8.50
C VAL A 779 -7.88 -41.02 8.17
N MET A 780 -7.80 -41.92 9.15
CA MET A 780 -8.11 -43.34 8.95
C MET A 780 -9.58 -43.57 8.59
N GLU A 781 -10.51 -42.79 9.15
CA GLU A 781 -11.93 -42.83 8.77
C GLU A 781 -12.14 -42.41 7.31
N ARG A 782 -11.48 -41.34 6.86
CA ARG A 782 -11.52 -40.92 5.45
C ARG A 782 -10.94 -41.98 4.51
N PHE A 783 -9.93 -42.73 4.95
CA PHE A 783 -9.38 -43.81 4.12
C PHE A 783 -10.39 -44.93 3.90
N LYS A 784 -11.13 -45.32 4.95
CA LYS A 784 -12.21 -46.32 4.84
C LYS A 784 -13.36 -45.86 3.96
N GLN A 785 -13.79 -44.61 4.09
CA GLN A 785 -14.86 -44.06 3.25
C GLN A 785 -14.49 -44.03 1.77
N ASN A 786 -13.21 -43.76 1.45
CA ASN A 786 -12.76 -43.70 0.07
C ASN A 786 -12.46 -45.09 -0.50
N SER A 787 -12.06 -46.10 0.29
CA SER A 787 -11.83 -47.45 -0.25
C SER A 787 -13.09 -48.07 -0.85
N ASP A 788 -14.25 -47.77 -0.26
CA ASP A 788 -15.56 -48.24 -0.72
C ASP A 788 -16.00 -47.61 -2.08
N GLU A 789 -15.28 -46.60 -2.56
CA GLU A 789 -15.55 -45.88 -3.83
C GLU A 789 -14.68 -46.40 -5.00
N TYR A 790 -13.65 -47.21 -4.71
CA TYR A 790 -12.72 -47.78 -5.71
C TYR A 790 -12.91 -49.29 -5.94
N ASP A 791 -13.74 -49.96 -5.14
CA ASP A 791 -14.30 -51.29 -5.40
C ASP A 791 -15.54 -51.19 -6.31
#